data_AF-A0A1G4J6A9-F1
#
_entry.id   AF-A0A1G4J6A9-F1
#
_cell.length_a   1.000
_cell.length_b   1.000
_cell.length_c   1.000
_cell.angle_alpha   90.00
_cell.angle_beta   90.00
_cell.angle_gamma   90.00
#
_symmetry.space_group_name_H-M   'P 1'
#
loop_
_entity.id
_entity.type
_entity.pdbx_description
1 polymer ?
#
loop_
_entity_poly.entity_id
_entity_poly.type
_entity_poly.pdbx_seq_one_letter_code
_entity_poly.pdbx_strand_id
1 'polypeptide(L)'
;MVELEHIPVLRLTPGEMEDPIGFLSQPNVRRLGHLYGMVKLVPPQQFKPPLSIDETKFKFRARLQHLNELNISNRGRLFLMKQLNNFHMKGKRKLCVEFTKPYTESHSGRIYFYDLFIAVMRQFNAGVSKANETIGGSQMSFSGRKRPRSRRADETNTTTSKSTSKIILAPLAEIHNHPTLWKDVSKTLGIPADELSDTFHTFLAPYYDFLQRQMGPYGDHASMLSKLIYTEIYPKSLLNDSDDSADDGDDDDEEEEEEGCIICHRNSHRSKTILCDSCDKPFHIFCLDPPLNNVPKGKWACNNCIFGNGFYGFKEENKFYTRQSFQNHCREFDLQRWPNGGKLDNLNVLEAMFWDKVNEIDKTSSIRYGADIHNVGPGQVTGFPTAEFVPPEVQQDQCAREKYSDYVQHPMNLVNLPAAKGSLLSVFGKKISGMTVPWIYIGSTFSTFCWHLEDQYTLSANYQHEGDPKIWYSVPESSREKFDELMKSIAPDLFQKQPDLLHQLVTLIAPYDKRFQDANISCYKAVQYPGEYIVTFPKCYHSGFNTGYNFNEAVNFTLDLWLPYGVEATHDYIATGKKCVFNMWELMLTVLLEYLENPRKFDEVMVRRCHSELLEMFNREVKTLDQLSDVIRFQNQAKGFTRRHIDDKLRLDIKVTVTSNSSYDDEYVSAETDSDAESDDGDDDIFCSACKTICPFAFVAHCKSSRLSKRRRLQSMKPEELNLLAENGDIDILCAQDYFRLVEQIDEDEHGDNSSDQRFEHDELYFIRQPDEIRDILKRAQNKIDSMLR
;
A
#
# COMPACT_ATOMS: atom_id res chain seq x y z
N MET A 1 23.06 21.58 -4.55
CA MET A 1 22.55 20.27 -4.08
C MET A 1 23.75 19.36 -3.91
N VAL A 2 23.75 18.49 -2.87
CA VAL A 2 24.76 17.43 -2.76
C VAL A 2 24.65 16.54 -3.99
N GLU A 3 25.75 16.12 -4.60
CA GLU A 3 25.70 15.24 -5.77
C GLU A 3 25.44 13.79 -5.31
N LEU A 4 24.34 13.19 -5.75
CA LEU A 4 24.03 11.79 -5.46
C LEU A 4 24.83 10.88 -6.39
N GLU A 5 25.36 9.79 -5.83
CA GLU A 5 25.97 8.74 -6.64
C GLU A 5 24.91 8.07 -7.53
N HIS A 6 25.30 7.71 -8.75
CA HIS A 6 24.43 7.06 -9.70
C HIS A 6 24.38 5.54 -9.48
N ILE A 7 23.20 4.95 -9.70
CA ILE A 7 23.06 3.50 -9.71
C ILE A 7 23.89 2.87 -10.85
N PRO A 8 24.33 1.61 -10.71
CA PRO A 8 25.11 0.94 -11.73
C PRO A 8 24.31 0.73 -13.03
N VAL A 9 25.00 0.91 -14.16
CA VAL A 9 24.46 0.69 -15.50
C VAL A 9 25.04 -0.59 -16.06
N LEU A 10 24.17 -1.56 -16.36
CA LEU A 10 24.52 -2.85 -16.92
C LEU A 10 24.11 -2.89 -18.40
N ARG A 11 25.06 -3.16 -19.29
CA ARG A 11 24.82 -3.27 -20.73
C ARG A 11 24.67 -4.75 -21.08
N LEU A 12 23.48 -5.13 -21.51
CA LEU A 12 23.14 -6.53 -21.78
C LEU A 12 23.69 -6.96 -23.14
N THR A 13 24.15 -8.20 -23.22
CA THR A 13 24.39 -8.91 -24.49
C THR A 13 23.12 -9.60 -24.98
N PRO A 14 23.01 -9.96 -26.28
CA PRO A 14 21.84 -10.70 -26.78
C PRO A 14 21.54 -11.98 -26.00
N GLY A 15 22.57 -12.76 -25.65
CA GLY A 15 22.38 -14.01 -24.89
C GLY A 15 21.91 -13.79 -23.45
N GLU A 16 22.32 -12.70 -22.80
CA GLU A 16 21.83 -12.37 -21.45
C GLU A 16 20.36 -11.95 -21.43
N MET A 17 19.83 -11.46 -22.56
CA MET A 17 18.42 -11.09 -22.68
C MET A 17 17.48 -12.28 -22.91
N GLU A 18 18.01 -13.42 -23.33
CA GLU A 18 17.24 -14.66 -23.51
C GLU A 18 16.86 -15.30 -22.15
N ASP A 19 17.61 -15.00 -21.09
CA ASP A 19 17.32 -15.44 -19.72
C ASP A 19 17.49 -14.28 -18.72
N PRO A 20 16.52 -13.34 -18.68
CA PRO A 20 16.63 -12.15 -17.83
C PRO A 20 16.63 -12.49 -16.35
N ILE A 21 15.87 -13.52 -15.94
CA ILE A 21 15.84 -14.00 -14.56
C ILE A 21 17.18 -14.62 -14.17
N GLY A 22 17.78 -15.43 -15.05
CA GLY A 22 19.11 -15.99 -14.86
C GLY A 22 20.21 -14.91 -14.79
N PHE A 23 20.15 -13.89 -15.64
CA PHE A 23 21.08 -12.76 -15.61
C PHE A 23 20.98 -11.96 -14.30
N LEU A 24 19.78 -11.56 -13.90
CA LEU A 24 19.54 -10.85 -12.63
C LEU A 24 19.88 -11.71 -11.41
N SER A 25 19.82 -13.03 -11.58
CA SER A 25 20.21 -14.01 -10.59
C SER A 25 21.73 -14.16 -10.41
N GLN A 26 22.57 -13.56 -11.24
CA GLN A 26 24.01 -13.68 -11.07
C GLN A 26 24.50 -12.98 -9.78
N PRO A 27 25.45 -13.57 -9.02
CA PRO A 27 25.88 -13.03 -7.72
C PRO A 27 26.40 -11.58 -7.76
N ASN A 28 27.08 -11.20 -8.85
CA ASN A 28 27.55 -9.83 -9.07
C ASN A 28 26.38 -8.84 -9.25
N VAL A 29 25.36 -9.21 -10.03
CA VAL A 29 24.18 -8.37 -10.29
C VAL A 29 23.33 -8.25 -9.03
N ARG A 30 23.08 -9.36 -8.31
CA ARG A 30 22.40 -9.35 -7.02
C ARG A 30 23.07 -8.43 -6.01
N ARG A 31 24.41 -8.50 -5.91
CA ARG A 31 25.17 -7.65 -4.99
C ARG A 31 24.99 -6.16 -5.31
N LEU A 32 24.96 -5.80 -6.60
CA LEU A 32 24.70 -4.43 -7.03
C LEU A 32 23.27 -4.01 -6.68
N GLY A 33 22.29 -4.87 -6.95
CA GLY A 33 20.89 -4.66 -6.58
C GLY A 33 20.69 -4.42 -5.09
N HIS A 34 21.33 -5.21 -4.21
CA HIS A 34 21.25 -5.00 -2.76
C HIS A 34 21.98 -3.73 -2.29
N LEU A 35 23.11 -3.38 -2.90
CA LEU A 35 23.91 -2.23 -2.49
C LEU A 35 23.26 -0.90 -2.88
N TYR A 36 22.70 -0.84 -4.09
CA TYR A 36 22.13 0.38 -4.67
C TYR A 36 20.61 0.42 -4.62
N GLY A 37 19.94 -0.71 -4.36
CA GLY A 37 18.49 -0.86 -4.41
C GLY A 37 17.92 -0.99 -5.82
N MET A 38 18.59 -0.41 -6.82
CA MET A 38 18.20 -0.53 -8.24
C MET A 38 19.41 -0.77 -9.13
N VAL A 39 19.15 -1.30 -10.32
CA VAL A 39 20.11 -1.34 -11.44
C VAL A 39 19.46 -0.81 -12.70
N LYS A 40 20.23 -0.12 -13.55
CA LYS A 40 19.79 0.29 -14.87
C LYS A 40 20.27 -0.70 -15.91
N LEU A 41 19.38 -1.26 -16.73
CA LEU A 41 19.75 -2.15 -17.83
C LEU A 41 19.63 -1.41 -19.16
N VAL A 42 20.67 -1.51 -19.97
CA VAL A 42 20.71 -0.96 -21.33
C VAL A 42 20.79 -2.13 -22.31
N PRO A 43 19.71 -2.43 -23.04
CA PRO A 43 19.70 -3.44 -24.08
C PRO A 43 20.70 -3.16 -25.21
N PRO A 44 21.07 -4.17 -26.02
CA PRO A 44 21.79 -3.96 -27.27
C PRO A 44 21.05 -3.01 -28.21
N GLN A 45 21.80 -2.28 -29.04
CA GLN A 45 21.23 -1.29 -29.95
C GLN A 45 20.22 -1.87 -30.96
N GLN A 46 20.28 -3.19 -31.21
CA GLN A 46 19.34 -3.90 -32.08
C GLN A 46 17.98 -4.16 -31.42
N PHE A 47 17.93 -4.22 -30.09
CA PHE A 47 16.69 -4.43 -29.33
C PHE A 47 15.94 -3.10 -29.22
N LYS A 48 14.96 -2.92 -30.11
CA LYS A 48 14.11 -1.72 -30.21
C LYS A 48 12.69 -2.15 -30.53
N PRO A 49 11.95 -2.70 -29.55
CA PRO A 49 10.56 -3.06 -29.74
C PRO A 49 9.77 -1.81 -30.16
N PRO A 50 8.91 -1.89 -31.19
CA PRO A 50 8.03 -0.78 -31.56
C PRO A 50 6.95 -0.58 -30.49
N LEU A 51 6.58 0.67 -30.23
CA LEU A 51 5.42 0.99 -29.40
C LEU A 51 4.14 0.53 -30.09
N SER A 52 3.42 -0.41 -29.47
CA SER A 52 2.29 -1.12 -30.08
C SER A 52 0.96 -0.84 -29.37
N ILE A 53 0.49 0.40 -29.48
CA ILE A 53 -0.79 0.85 -28.93
C ILE A 53 -1.79 1.14 -30.07
N ASP A 54 -3.05 0.76 -29.89
CA ASP A 54 -4.15 1.15 -30.78
C ASP A 54 -4.58 2.60 -30.47
N GLU A 55 -4.03 3.56 -31.21
CA GLU A 55 -4.32 5.00 -31.07
C GLU A 55 -5.81 5.35 -31.21
N THR A 56 -6.61 4.50 -31.88
CA THR A 56 -8.04 4.78 -32.08
C THR A 56 -8.88 4.46 -30.85
N LYS A 57 -8.44 3.48 -30.06
CA LYS A 57 -9.18 2.99 -28.90
C LYS A 57 -8.53 3.33 -27.57
N PHE A 58 -7.21 3.46 -27.52
CA PHE A 58 -6.48 3.76 -26.31
C PHE A 58 -6.82 5.16 -25.79
N LYS A 59 -7.57 5.16 -24.68
CA LYS A 59 -7.95 6.35 -23.93
C LYS A 59 -7.68 6.10 -22.45
N PHE A 60 -7.34 7.16 -21.74
CA PHE A 60 -7.10 7.11 -20.30
C PHE A 60 -7.58 8.40 -19.64
N ARG A 61 -7.90 8.34 -18.35
CA ARG A 61 -8.18 9.53 -17.53
C ARG A 61 -6.89 10.03 -16.92
N ALA A 62 -6.68 11.34 -16.97
CA ALA A 62 -5.53 11.96 -16.31
C ALA A 62 -5.79 12.09 -14.81
N ARG A 63 -4.79 11.80 -13.99
CA ARG A 63 -4.76 12.11 -12.56
C ARG A 63 -4.10 13.47 -12.32
N LEU A 64 -4.53 14.16 -11.28
CA LEU A 64 -4.00 15.46 -10.87
C LEU A 64 -3.13 15.34 -9.62
N GLN A 65 -1.94 15.95 -9.65
CA GLN A 65 -1.01 16.02 -8.50
C GLN A 65 -0.73 17.47 -8.14
N HIS A 66 -0.83 17.80 -6.85
CA HIS A 66 -0.39 19.07 -6.29
C HIS A 66 0.97 18.89 -5.62
N LEU A 67 2.04 19.35 -6.28
CA LEU A 67 3.41 19.03 -5.86
C LEU A 67 3.75 19.50 -4.43
N ASN A 68 3.19 20.63 -4.01
CA ASN A 68 3.38 21.20 -2.68
C ASN A 68 2.80 20.32 -1.57
N GLU A 69 1.77 19.52 -1.87
CA GLU A 69 1.10 18.62 -0.92
C GLU A 69 1.83 17.28 -0.75
N LEU A 70 2.69 16.92 -1.71
CA LEU A 70 3.44 15.67 -1.67
C LEU A 70 4.55 15.67 -0.63
N ASN A 71 5.13 16.84 -0.30
CA ASN A 71 6.15 16.92 0.73
C ASN A 71 5.55 16.57 2.10
N ILE A 72 6.15 15.60 2.80
CA ILE A 72 5.66 15.13 4.11
C ILE A 72 5.44 16.25 5.13
N SER A 73 6.33 17.25 5.15
CA SER A 73 6.24 18.37 6.09
C SER A 73 5.11 19.32 5.68
N ASN A 74 4.99 19.62 4.39
CA ASN A 74 3.91 20.48 3.88
C ASN A 74 2.54 19.80 4.05
N ARG A 75 2.45 18.49 3.84
CA ARG A 75 1.25 17.72 4.13
C ARG A 75 0.81 17.88 5.57
N GLY A 76 1.69 17.64 6.54
CA GLY A 76 1.38 17.84 7.97
C GLY A 76 0.95 19.29 8.29
N ARG A 77 1.64 20.27 7.70
CA ARG A 77 1.34 21.71 7.86
C ARG A 77 -0.04 22.11 7.32
N LEU A 78 -0.34 21.75 6.08
CA LEU A 78 -1.63 22.02 5.43
C LEU A 78 -2.76 21.27 6.13
N PHE A 79 -2.50 20.04 6.54
CA PHE A 79 -3.46 19.20 7.23
C PHE A 79 -3.82 19.75 8.62
N LEU A 80 -2.84 20.21 9.41
CA LEU A 80 -3.14 20.86 10.69
C LEU A 80 -3.88 22.20 10.49
N MET A 81 -3.51 22.98 9.46
CA MET A 81 -4.22 24.21 9.13
C MET A 81 -5.71 23.96 8.86
N LYS A 82 -6.04 22.94 8.06
CA LYS A 82 -7.44 22.56 7.80
C LYS A 82 -8.14 22.08 9.08
N GLN A 83 -7.48 21.29 9.92
CA GLN A 83 -8.03 20.88 11.22
C GLN A 83 -8.34 22.09 12.14
N LEU A 84 -7.44 23.08 12.20
CA LEU A 84 -7.65 24.30 12.98
C LEU A 84 -8.83 25.13 12.44
N ASN A 85 -8.93 25.28 11.11
CA ASN A 85 -10.07 25.94 10.47
C ASN A 85 -11.39 25.22 10.79
N ASN A 86 -11.42 23.90 10.62
CA ASN A 86 -12.60 23.07 10.92
C ASN A 86 -12.98 23.11 12.41
N PHE A 87 -11.99 23.13 13.31
CA PHE A 87 -12.21 23.32 14.74
C PHE A 87 -12.83 24.69 15.06
N HIS A 88 -12.39 25.75 14.38
CA HIS A 88 -12.94 27.09 14.55
C HIS A 88 -14.37 27.23 14.00
N MET A 89 -14.76 26.42 13.01
CA MET A 89 -16.15 26.34 12.57
C MET A 89 -17.09 25.78 13.66
N LYS A 90 -16.56 24.95 14.59
CA LYS A 90 -17.34 24.32 15.67
C LYS A 90 -17.66 25.31 16.81
N GLY A 91 -18.76 26.04 16.66
CA GLY A 91 -19.44 26.78 17.74
C GLY A 91 -19.37 28.31 17.64
N LYS A 92 -20.08 29.02 18.54
CA LYS A 92 -20.16 30.49 18.60
C LYS A 92 -18.88 31.16 19.12
N ARG A 93 -17.69 30.71 18.69
CA ARG A 93 -16.41 31.28 19.13
C ARG A 93 -16.05 32.48 18.24
N LYS A 94 -15.78 33.62 18.87
CA LYS A 94 -15.49 34.92 18.23
C LYS A 94 -14.09 35.04 17.60
N LEU A 95 -13.32 33.96 17.49
CA LEU A 95 -12.03 33.99 16.77
C LEU A 95 -12.33 33.87 15.27
N CYS A 96 -12.42 35.04 14.63
CA CYS A 96 -12.94 35.27 13.29
C CYS A 96 -11.83 35.24 12.21
N VAL A 97 -10.83 34.38 12.35
CA VAL A 97 -9.73 34.30 11.37
C VAL A 97 -9.67 32.88 10.83
N GLU A 98 -10.18 32.72 9.62
CA GLU A 98 -9.87 31.58 8.77
C GLU A 98 -8.38 31.65 8.41
N PHE A 99 -7.63 30.61 8.75
CA PHE A 99 -6.23 30.51 8.42
C PHE A 99 -6.11 30.28 6.90
N THR A 100 -5.59 31.28 6.19
CA THR A 100 -5.25 31.20 4.77
C THR A 100 -3.84 30.65 4.55
N LYS A 101 -3.02 30.57 5.61
CA LYS A 101 -1.65 30.08 5.60
C LYS A 101 -1.39 29.16 6.79
N PRO A 102 -0.53 28.14 6.63
CA PRO A 102 -0.23 27.17 7.70
C PRO A 102 0.83 27.67 8.70
N TYR A 103 1.13 28.96 8.69
CA TYR A 103 2.12 29.62 9.54
C TYR A 103 1.68 31.05 9.87
N THR A 104 2.28 31.62 10.91
CA THR A 104 2.29 33.06 11.16
C THR A 104 3.64 33.65 10.82
N GLU A 105 3.65 34.89 10.32
CA GLU A 105 4.87 35.66 10.12
C GLU A 105 5.30 36.26 11.45
N SER A 106 6.59 36.13 11.78
CA SER A 106 7.21 36.75 12.95
C SER A 106 8.48 37.51 12.54
N HIS A 107 9.00 38.35 13.43
CA HIS A 107 10.23 39.10 13.22
C HIS A 107 11.44 38.18 12.96
N SER A 108 11.42 36.98 13.55
CA SER A 108 12.48 35.98 13.45
C SER A 108 12.26 34.95 12.32
N GLY A 109 11.19 35.09 11.53
CA GLY A 109 10.82 34.19 10.43
C GLY A 109 9.42 33.59 10.55
N ARG A 110 9.12 32.59 9.72
CA ARG A 110 7.82 31.92 9.69
C ARG A 110 7.73 30.87 10.80
N ILE A 111 6.68 30.95 11.62
CA ILE A 111 6.36 29.94 12.63
C ILE A 111 5.24 29.05 12.09
N TYR A 112 5.60 27.86 11.63
CA TYR A 112 4.62 26.86 11.18
C TYR A 112 3.90 26.24 12.37
N PHE A 113 2.56 26.24 12.33
CA PHE A 113 1.73 25.72 13.41
C PHE A 113 2.00 24.24 13.68
N TYR A 114 2.19 23.46 12.62
CA TYR A 114 2.45 22.02 12.73
C TYR A 114 3.82 21.72 13.30
N ASP A 115 4.87 22.40 12.85
CA ASP A 115 6.23 22.21 13.36
C ASP A 115 6.29 22.54 14.86
N LEU A 116 5.60 23.60 15.29
CA LEU A 116 5.47 23.98 16.70
C LEU A 116 4.70 22.92 17.50
N PHE A 117 3.58 22.44 16.97
CA PHE A 117 2.76 21.38 17.58
C PHE A 117 3.59 20.11 17.81
N ILE A 118 4.28 19.62 16.78
CA ILE A 118 5.14 18.43 16.87
C ILE A 118 6.33 18.66 17.81
N ALA A 119 6.97 19.83 17.78
CA ALA A 119 8.10 20.13 18.66
C ALA A 119 7.72 20.11 20.14
N VAL A 120 6.55 20.68 20.49
CA VAL A 120 6.02 20.61 21.86
C VAL A 120 5.73 19.15 22.23
N MET A 121 5.06 18.39 21.36
CA MET A 121 4.75 16.98 21.62
C MET A 121 5.99 16.12 21.85
N ARG A 122 7.04 16.29 21.06
CA ARG A 122 8.28 15.49 21.20
C ARG A 122 8.94 15.67 22.56
N GLN A 123 8.90 16.86 23.15
CA GLN A 123 9.54 17.12 24.46
C GLN A 123 8.93 16.28 25.59
N PHE A 124 7.61 16.09 25.58
CA PHE A 124 6.92 15.29 26.59
C PHE A 124 7.03 13.79 26.33
N ASN A 125 7.12 13.38 25.06
CA ASN A 125 7.26 11.96 24.70
C ASN A 125 8.69 11.43 24.88
N ALA A 126 9.72 12.29 24.78
CA ALA A 126 11.12 11.92 25.02
C ALA A 126 11.41 11.47 26.47
N GLY A 127 10.60 11.94 27.44
CA GLY A 127 10.71 11.54 28.86
C GLY A 127 10.15 10.14 29.15
N VAL A 128 9.13 9.72 28.40
CA VAL A 128 8.43 8.42 28.60
C VAL A 128 9.28 7.25 28.11
N SER A 129 10.02 7.42 27.01
CA SER A 129 10.94 6.38 26.50
C SER A 129 12.08 6.06 27.49
N LYS A 130 12.59 7.05 28.23
CA LYS A 130 13.62 6.82 29.26
C LYS A 130 13.07 6.12 30.52
N ALA A 131 11.82 6.39 30.90
CA ALA A 131 11.18 5.72 32.04
C ALA A 131 10.95 4.22 31.78
N ASN A 132 10.58 3.85 30.55
CA ASN A 132 10.39 2.44 30.17
C ASN A 132 11.71 1.63 30.09
N GLU A 133 12.85 2.27 29.84
CA GLU A 133 14.17 1.62 29.96
C GLU A 133 14.61 1.42 31.43
N THR A 134 14.15 2.29 32.34
CA THR A 134 14.60 2.27 33.75
C THR A 134 13.78 1.31 34.63
N ILE A 135 12.57 0.94 34.22
CA ILE A 135 11.71 -0.02 34.95
C ILE A 135 12.12 -1.49 34.69
N GLY A 136 13.02 -1.75 33.73
CA GLY A 136 13.66 -3.06 33.54
C GLY A 136 14.78 -3.39 34.53
N GLY A 137 15.11 -2.50 35.47
CA GLY A 137 16.26 -2.66 36.36
C GLY A 137 16.03 -2.11 37.76
N SER A 138 15.27 -2.81 38.61
CA SER A 138 15.26 -2.55 40.04
C SER A 138 15.11 -3.85 40.82
N GLN A 139 16.25 -4.43 41.21
CA GLN A 139 16.33 -5.47 42.21
C GLN A 139 15.86 -4.91 43.57
N MET A 140 14.74 -5.42 44.08
CA MET A 140 14.37 -5.30 45.50
C MET A 140 14.48 -6.67 46.14
N SER A 141 15.48 -6.80 47.01
CA SER A 141 15.74 -7.96 47.86
C SER A 141 14.68 -8.10 48.95
N PHE A 142 13.96 -9.22 48.96
CA PHE A 142 13.30 -9.72 50.18
C PHE A 142 13.59 -11.21 50.36
N SER A 143 14.17 -11.52 51.52
CA SER A 143 14.59 -12.84 51.96
C SER A 143 13.43 -13.67 52.52
N GLY A 144 13.27 -14.93 52.09
CA GLY A 144 12.33 -15.85 52.76
C GLY A 144 12.07 -17.23 52.11
N ARG A 145 12.99 -18.18 52.32
CA ARG A 145 12.81 -19.67 52.44
C ARG A 145 11.98 -20.49 51.40
N LYS A 146 12.73 -21.13 50.48
CA LYS A 146 12.77 -22.57 50.06
C LYS A 146 11.48 -23.42 49.89
N ARG A 147 11.28 -24.00 48.69
CA ARG A 147 11.63 -25.41 48.30
C ARG A 147 11.43 -25.70 46.79
N PRO A 148 12.08 -26.75 46.19
CA PRO A 148 12.55 -26.75 44.79
C PRO A 148 12.07 -27.93 43.90
N ARG A 149 12.16 -27.74 42.56
CA ARG A 149 12.41 -28.71 41.44
C ARG A 149 11.82 -28.08 40.14
N SER A 150 12.38 -28.12 38.92
CA SER A 150 13.53 -28.78 38.30
C SER A 150 13.84 -28.01 37.01
N ARG A 151 15.13 -27.84 36.67
CA ARG A 151 15.65 -27.10 35.50
C ARG A 151 15.37 -27.82 34.18
N ARG A 152 14.92 -27.08 33.16
CA ARG A 152 15.23 -27.30 31.73
C ARG A 152 15.71 -25.97 31.15
N ALA A 153 16.70 -26.05 30.27
CA ALA A 153 17.45 -24.92 29.73
C ALA A 153 16.61 -24.17 28.70
N ASP A 154 16.50 -22.85 28.86
CA ASP A 154 15.91 -21.95 27.88
C ASP A 154 16.98 -21.54 26.85
N GLU A 155 16.68 -21.84 25.59
CA GLU A 155 17.31 -21.22 24.43
C GLU A 155 16.75 -19.80 24.27
N THR A 156 17.66 -18.87 24.02
CA THR A 156 17.42 -17.44 23.86
C THR A 156 16.65 -17.14 22.59
N ASN A 157 15.34 -16.92 22.70
CA ASN A 157 14.56 -16.19 21.69
C ASN A 157 14.61 -14.69 22.03
N THR A 158 15.48 -13.96 21.34
CA THR A 158 15.44 -12.49 21.26
C THR A 158 14.26 -12.07 20.40
N THR A 159 13.06 -12.02 20.98
CA THR A 159 11.96 -11.22 20.45
C THR A 159 12.27 -9.76 20.72
N THR A 160 12.80 -9.07 19.70
CA THR A 160 12.81 -7.61 19.68
C THR A 160 11.36 -7.12 19.64
N SER A 161 10.80 -6.85 20.82
CA SER A 161 9.61 -6.03 20.98
C SER A 161 9.91 -4.65 20.38
N LYS A 162 9.53 -4.43 19.12
CA LYS A 162 9.51 -3.09 18.51
C LYS A 162 8.46 -2.29 19.27
N SER A 163 8.91 -1.46 20.22
CA SER A 163 8.08 -0.48 20.91
C SER A 163 7.45 0.44 19.86
N THR A 164 6.14 0.29 19.63
CA THR A 164 5.37 1.34 18.95
C THR A 164 5.40 2.56 19.87
N SER A 165 6.11 3.61 19.45
CA SER A 165 6.21 4.86 20.20
C SER A 165 4.83 5.53 20.24
N LYS A 166 4.02 5.16 21.23
CA LYS A 166 2.69 5.75 21.46
C LYS A 166 2.87 7.23 21.79
N ILE A 167 2.29 8.09 20.97
CA ILE A 167 2.38 9.54 21.13
C ILE A 167 1.37 9.97 22.19
N ILE A 168 1.84 10.68 23.21
CA ILE A 168 1.06 11.18 24.34
C ILE A 168 0.98 12.71 24.28
N LEU A 169 -0.23 13.26 24.46
CA LEU A 169 -0.46 14.71 24.60
C LEU A 169 -0.48 15.09 26.09
N ALA A 170 0.51 15.86 26.52
CA ALA A 170 0.67 16.30 27.91
C ALA A 170 -0.40 17.33 28.31
N PRO A 171 -0.89 17.34 29.57
CA PRO A 171 -1.76 18.40 30.09
C PRO A 171 -1.31 19.81 29.77
N LEU A 172 -2.24 20.66 29.35
CA LEU A 172 -1.93 22.07 29.06
C LEU A 172 -1.31 22.76 30.29
N ALA A 173 -1.73 22.38 31.51
CA ALA A 173 -1.12 22.83 32.76
C ALA A 173 0.36 22.46 32.89
N GLU A 174 0.78 21.29 32.39
CA GLU A 174 2.20 20.91 32.37
C GLU A 174 2.96 21.70 31.33
N ILE A 175 2.38 21.93 30.15
CA ILE A 175 2.97 22.78 29.11
C ILE A 175 3.24 24.19 29.63
N HIS A 176 2.27 24.80 30.32
CA HIS A 176 2.41 26.12 30.93
C HIS A 176 3.47 26.17 32.04
N ASN A 177 3.58 25.10 32.83
CA ASN A 177 4.48 25.07 34.00
C ASN A 177 5.86 24.48 33.69
N HIS A 178 6.12 24.02 32.46
CA HIS A 178 7.38 23.35 32.11
C HIS A 178 8.56 24.35 32.03
N PRO A 179 9.58 24.23 32.90
CA PRO A 179 10.58 25.29 33.11
C PRO A 179 11.54 25.52 31.93
N THR A 180 11.75 24.51 31.09
CA THR A 180 12.70 24.58 29.96
C THR A 180 12.07 24.38 28.59
N LEU A 181 10.74 24.18 28.49
CA LEU A 181 10.09 23.73 27.26
C LEU A 181 10.39 24.67 26.10
N TRP A 182 10.05 25.94 26.27
CA TRP A 182 10.21 26.94 25.22
C TRP A 182 11.67 27.21 24.87
N LYS A 183 12.61 27.01 25.82
CA LYS A 183 14.06 27.10 25.53
C LYS A 183 14.53 25.95 24.64
N ASP A 184 14.03 24.74 24.87
CA ASP A 184 14.44 23.57 24.11
C ASP A 184 13.75 23.51 22.73
N VAL A 185 12.47 23.93 22.66
CA VAL A 185 11.76 24.13 21.39
C VAL A 185 12.42 25.25 20.58
N SER A 186 12.82 26.36 21.23
CA SER A 186 13.54 27.46 20.58
C SER A 186 14.86 27.02 19.94
N LYS A 187 15.65 26.16 20.61
CA LYS A 187 16.87 25.56 20.00
C LYS A 187 16.56 24.71 18.78
N THR A 188 15.42 24.02 18.80
CA THR A 188 15.02 23.08 17.74
C THR A 188 14.54 23.82 16.49
N LEU A 189 13.71 24.86 16.67
CA LEU A 189 13.10 25.61 15.57
C LEU A 189 13.92 26.85 15.15
N GLY A 190 14.90 27.27 15.95
CA GLY A 190 15.73 28.44 15.68
C GLY A 190 15.01 29.78 15.86
N ILE A 191 13.88 29.81 16.57
CA ILE A 191 13.03 30.99 16.79
C ILE A 191 13.00 31.32 18.29
N PRO A 192 12.94 32.61 18.70
CA PRO A 192 12.86 33.00 20.11
C PRO A 192 11.73 32.34 20.90
N ALA A 193 12.01 32.00 22.16
CA ALA A 193 11.11 31.23 23.02
C ALA A 193 9.77 31.94 23.34
N ASP A 194 9.81 33.27 23.45
CA ASP A 194 8.66 34.14 23.66
C ASP A 194 7.71 34.12 22.45
N GLU A 195 8.24 34.33 21.23
CA GLU A 195 7.44 34.28 20.00
C GLU A 195 6.74 32.92 19.81
N LEU A 196 7.44 31.82 20.12
CA LEU A 196 6.90 30.46 20.05
C LEU A 196 5.82 30.20 21.10
N SER A 197 6.04 30.65 22.34
CA SER A 197 5.06 30.51 23.43
C SER A 197 3.79 31.30 23.14
N ASP A 198 3.93 32.55 22.68
CA ASP A 198 2.81 33.41 22.32
C ASP A 198 1.99 32.82 21.16
N THR A 199 2.68 32.30 20.13
CA THR A 199 2.03 31.64 18.98
C THR A 199 1.25 30.40 19.44
N PHE A 200 1.85 29.56 20.29
CA PHE A 200 1.20 28.36 20.79
C PHE A 200 -0.05 28.72 21.61
N HIS A 201 0.06 29.65 22.56
CA HIS A 201 -1.08 30.02 23.42
C HIS A 201 -2.20 30.71 22.65
N THR A 202 -1.87 31.47 21.62
CA THR A 202 -2.85 32.19 20.79
C THR A 202 -3.61 31.25 19.85
N PHE A 203 -2.90 30.38 19.13
CA PHE A 203 -3.50 29.64 18.01
C PHE A 203 -3.67 28.13 18.27
N LEU A 204 -2.78 27.51 19.05
CA LEU A 204 -2.76 26.05 19.22
C LEU A 204 -3.39 25.58 20.53
N ALA A 205 -3.22 26.32 21.63
CA ALA A 205 -3.67 25.90 22.96
C ALA A 205 -5.18 25.57 23.05
N PRO A 206 -6.10 26.33 22.41
CA PRO A 206 -7.53 25.97 22.42
C PRO A 206 -7.84 24.65 21.71
N TYR A 207 -7.14 24.39 20.60
CA TYR A 207 -7.27 23.14 19.85
C TYR A 207 -6.62 21.97 20.61
N TYR A 208 -5.46 22.22 21.22
CA TYR A 208 -4.74 21.25 22.05
C TYR A 208 -5.58 20.80 23.27
N ASP A 209 -6.19 21.74 24.00
CA ASP A 209 -7.09 21.43 25.12
C ASP A 209 -8.34 20.66 24.65
N PHE A 210 -8.88 21.00 23.48
CA PHE A 210 -9.97 20.22 22.87
C PHE A 210 -9.54 18.78 22.60
N LEU A 211 -8.40 18.58 21.93
CA LEU A 211 -7.83 17.25 21.67
C LEU A 211 -7.66 16.45 22.96
N GLN A 212 -7.08 17.06 24.00
CA GLN A 212 -6.89 16.41 25.29
C GLN A 212 -8.19 16.02 25.98
N ARG A 213 -9.21 16.89 26.00
CA ARG A 213 -10.51 16.56 26.63
C ARG A 213 -11.22 15.41 25.94
N GLN A 214 -11.07 15.31 24.62
CA GLN A 214 -11.63 14.20 23.86
C GLN A 214 -10.85 12.91 24.11
N MET A 215 -9.56 12.96 24.40
CA MET A 215 -8.69 11.77 24.50
C MET A 215 -8.30 11.34 25.93
N GLY A 216 -8.60 12.15 26.95
CA GLY A 216 -8.21 11.93 28.34
C GLY A 216 -6.76 12.36 28.65
N PRO A 217 -6.42 12.62 29.94
CA PRO A 217 -5.04 12.91 30.34
C PRO A 217 -4.21 11.61 30.23
N TYR A 218 -3.28 11.59 29.27
CA TYR A 218 -2.42 10.43 28.95
C TYR A 218 -3.14 9.18 28.38
N GLY A 219 -4.33 9.34 27.80
CA GLY A 219 -5.07 8.23 27.19
C GLY A 219 -4.35 7.61 25.97
N ASP A 220 -4.69 6.36 25.63
CA ASP A 220 -4.21 5.71 24.40
C ASP A 220 -4.83 6.42 23.18
N HIS A 221 -4.12 7.43 22.69
CA HIS A 221 -4.56 8.28 21.58
C HIS A 221 -4.77 7.49 20.29
N ALA A 222 -4.04 6.39 20.06
CA ALA A 222 -4.21 5.55 18.87
C ALA A 222 -5.55 4.77 18.93
N SER A 223 -5.84 4.17 20.10
CA SER A 223 -7.07 3.41 20.33
C SER A 223 -8.33 4.29 20.36
N MET A 224 -8.21 5.58 20.70
CA MET A 224 -9.34 6.50 20.75
C MET A 224 -9.55 7.28 19.45
N LEU A 225 -8.48 7.63 18.72
CA LEU A 225 -8.60 8.18 17.36
C LEU A 225 -9.29 7.16 16.44
N SER A 226 -8.98 5.87 16.55
CA SER A 226 -9.67 4.82 15.78
C SER A 226 -11.14 4.62 16.18
N LYS A 227 -11.55 5.06 17.37
CA LYS A 227 -12.96 5.05 17.83
C LYS A 227 -13.74 6.31 17.42
N LEU A 228 -13.05 7.45 17.32
CA LEU A 228 -13.64 8.76 17.00
C LEU A 228 -13.65 9.08 15.50
N ILE A 229 -12.74 8.46 14.74
CA ILE A 229 -12.67 8.55 13.28
C ILE A 229 -13.52 7.41 12.72
N TYR A 230 -14.55 7.75 11.95
CA TYR A 230 -15.44 6.78 11.32
C TYR A 230 -14.65 5.98 10.27
N THR A 231 -14.70 4.64 10.38
CA THR A 231 -14.06 3.70 9.45
C THR A 231 -14.70 3.80 8.09
N GLU A 232 -14.12 4.59 7.19
CA GLU A 232 -14.46 4.57 5.78
C GLU A 232 -13.52 3.63 5.04
N ILE A 233 -14.12 2.75 4.23
CA ILE A 233 -13.42 1.98 3.20
C ILE A 233 -13.22 2.97 2.04
N TYR A 234 -11.99 3.48 1.87
CA TYR A 234 -11.49 4.32 0.76
C TYR A 234 -11.69 5.87 0.83
N PRO A 235 -10.86 6.69 0.14
CA PRO A 235 -9.84 7.55 0.75
C PRO A 235 -9.90 8.95 0.11
N LYS A 236 -10.99 9.70 0.29
CA LYS A 236 -11.05 11.07 -0.25
C LYS A 236 -10.15 11.97 0.62
N SER A 237 -9.17 12.60 -0.04
CA SER A 237 -8.16 13.45 0.60
C SER A 237 -8.83 14.63 1.29
N LEU A 238 -8.61 14.76 2.60
CA LEU A 238 -9.02 15.97 3.32
C LEU A 238 -8.33 17.23 2.79
N LEU A 239 -7.28 17.16 1.96
CA LEU A 239 -6.67 18.36 1.39
C LEU A 239 -7.34 18.81 0.09
N ASN A 240 -8.02 17.90 -0.63
CA ASN A 240 -8.39 18.15 -2.02
C ASN A 240 -9.89 18.44 -2.23
N ASP A 241 -10.68 18.71 -1.19
CA ASP A 241 -12.11 19.03 -1.36
C ASP A 241 -12.38 20.48 -1.80
N SER A 242 -11.44 21.18 -2.44
CA SER A 242 -11.72 22.54 -2.94
C SER A 242 -12.62 22.49 -4.19
N ASP A 243 -13.83 22.94 -3.94
CA ASP A 243 -14.96 23.24 -4.81
C ASP A 243 -14.64 24.40 -5.80
N ASP A 244 -13.60 24.24 -6.63
CA ASP A 244 -13.33 25.18 -7.73
C ASP A 244 -14.25 24.83 -8.91
N SER A 245 -15.46 25.36 -8.79
CA SER A 245 -16.47 25.49 -9.83
C SER A 245 -15.93 26.20 -11.08
N ALA A 246 -15.80 25.43 -12.16
CA ALA A 246 -16.09 25.92 -13.50
C ALA A 246 -17.19 25.01 -14.07
N ASP A 247 -18.39 25.57 -14.09
CA ASP A 247 -19.53 25.22 -14.93
C ASP A 247 -19.05 24.77 -16.33
N ASP A 248 -19.21 23.47 -16.62
CA ASP A 248 -19.31 22.96 -17.98
C ASP A 248 -20.37 21.84 -17.91
N GLY A 249 -21.60 22.23 -18.24
CA GLY A 249 -22.72 21.32 -18.36
C GLY A 249 -22.50 20.29 -19.47
N ASP A 250 -22.74 19.04 -19.14
CA ASP A 250 -23.59 18.15 -19.93
C ASP A 250 -24.15 17.10 -18.96
N ASP A 251 -25.48 17.06 -18.88
CA ASP A 251 -26.25 16.03 -18.21
C ASP A 251 -25.98 14.69 -18.93
N ASP A 252 -25.33 13.75 -18.25
CA ASP A 252 -25.50 12.33 -18.52
C ASP A 252 -25.83 11.64 -17.18
N ASP A 253 -27.04 11.11 -17.12
CA ASP A 253 -27.67 10.42 -16.00
C ASP A 253 -26.87 9.16 -15.58
N GLU A 254 -25.85 9.32 -14.76
CA GLU A 254 -25.50 8.29 -13.78
C GLU A 254 -26.43 8.51 -12.58
N GLU A 255 -27.31 7.54 -12.28
CA GLU A 255 -28.07 7.53 -11.03
C GLU A 255 -27.06 7.59 -9.86
N GLU A 256 -26.79 8.80 -9.34
CA GLU A 256 -26.03 8.99 -8.11
C GLU A 256 -26.75 8.18 -7.02
N GLU A 257 -26.22 7.00 -6.69
CA GLU A 257 -26.66 6.24 -5.53
C GLU A 257 -26.61 7.18 -4.33
N GLU A 258 -27.76 7.66 -3.85
CA GLU A 258 -27.83 8.63 -2.77
C GLU A 258 -27.03 8.11 -1.55
N GLU A 259 -25.85 8.69 -1.32
CA GLU A 259 -24.92 8.26 -0.27
C GLU A 259 -25.65 8.23 1.09
N GLY A 260 -25.65 7.05 1.74
CA GLY A 260 -26.24 6.86 3.07
C GLY A 260 -25.37 7.47 4.17
N CYS A 261 -25.91 7.57 5.40
CA CYS A 261 -25.13 8.10 6.52
C CYS A 261 -23.81 7.31 6.73
N ILE A 262 -22.68 8.02 6.79
CA ILE A 262 -21.33 7.41 6.90
C ILE A 262 -21.15 6.45 8.08
N ILE A 263 -21.93 6.60 9.15
CA ILE A 263 -21.75 5.83 10.39
C ILE A 263 -22.54 4.52 10.37
N CYS A 264 -23.75 4.55 9.78
CA CYS A 264 -24.66 3.41 9.81
C CYS A 264 -24.96 2.84 8.43
N HIS A 265 -24.44 3.48 7.37
CA HIS A 265 -24.64 3.18 5.95
C HIS A 265 -26.10 3.12 5.51
N ARG A 266 -27.00 3.76 6.26
CA ARG A 266 -28.44 3.79 5.96
C ARG A 266 -28.87 5.17 5.46
N ASN A 267 -29.72 5.18 4.44
CA ASN A 267 -30.39 6.39 3.93
C ASN A 267 -31.76 6.64 4.60
N SER A 268 -31.92 6.19 5.84
CA SER A 268 -33.13 6.44 6.63
C SER A 268 -33.13 7.87 7.20
N HIS A 269 -34.28 8.43 7.60
CA HIS A 269 -34.34 9.69 8.37
C HIS A 269 -33.66 10.94 7.76
N ARG A 270 -33.90 11.23 6.46
CA ARG A 270 -33.35 12.41 5.76
C ARG A 270 -33.53 13.75 6.49
N SER A 271 -34.66 13.95 7.19
CA SER A 271 -34.93 15.17 7.97
C SER A 271 -34.06 15.34 9.22
N LYS A 272 -33.29 14.31 9.59
CA LYS A 272 -32.33 14.29 10.70
C LYS A 272 -30.90 13.99 10.21
N THR A 273 -30.65 14.19 8.93
CA THR A 273 -29.32 14.12 8.32
C THR A 273 -28.72 15.53 8.27
N ILE A 274 -27.44 15.64 8.59
CA ILE A 274 -26.61 16.84 8.47
C ILE A 274 -25.46 16.54 7.50
N LEU A 275 -25.14 17.48 6.63
CA LEU A 275 -23.96 17.41 5.76
C LEU A 275 -22.79 18.11 6.46
N CYS A 276 -21.60 17.57 6.31
CA CYS A 276 -20.38 18.23 6.78
C CYS A 276 -20.00 19.37 5.84
N ASP A 277 -19.96 20.63 6.32
CA ASP A 277 -19.57 21.80 5.51
C ASP A 277 -18.09 21.83 5.05
N SER A 278 -17.38 20.71 5.17
CA SER A 278 -15.97 20.54 4.79
C SER A 278 -15.73 19.34 3.86
N CYS A 279 -16.63 18.35 3.82
CA CYS A 279 -16.48 17.18 2.94
C CYS A 279 -17.81 16.74 2.30
N ASP A 280 -18.89 17.49 2.56
CA ASP A 280 -20.27 17.28 2.12
C ASP A 280 -20.90 15.91 2.41
N LYS A 281 -20.21 15.07 3.20
CA LYS A 281 -20.72 13.74 3.56
C LYS A 281 -21.92 13.79 4.51
N PRO A 282 -22.89 12.87 4.36
CA PRO A 282 -24.10 12.82 5.19
C PRO A 282 -23.90 12.08 6.52
N PHE A 283 -24.39 12.68 7.61
CA PHE A 283 -24.39 12.11 8.96
C PHE A 283 -25.76 12.22 9.60
N HIS A 284 -26.25 11.16 10.25
CA HIS A 284 -27.40 11.31 11.13
C HIS A 284 -26.99 12.00 12.42
N ILE A 285 -27.75 13.00 12.84
CA ILE A 285 -27.49 13.74 14.09
C ILE A 285 -27.41 12.83 15.32
N PHE A 286 -28.12 11.69 15.31
CA PHE A 286 -28.16 10.72 16.40
C PHE A 286 -27.08 9.63 16.31
N CYS A 287 -26.42 9.47 15.15
CA CYS A 287 -25.30 8.54 14.99
C CYS A 287 -23.97 9.18 15.41
N LEU A 288 -23.91 10.51 15.53
CA LEU A 288 -22.72 11.23 15.99
C LEU A 288 -22.37 10.88 17.44
N ASP A 289 -21.10 11.00 17.80
CA ASP A 289 -20.62 10.89 19.18
C ASP A 289 -19.98 12.22 19.64
N PRO A 290 -20.60 12.94 20.60
CA PRO A 290 -21.90 12.67 21.19
C PRO A 290 -23.08 12.99 20.25
N PRO A 291 -24.26 12.33 20.41
CA PRO A 291 -25.43 12.59 19.58
C PRO A 291 -25.91 14.04 19.69
N LEU A 292 -26.27 14.64 18.55
CA LEU A 292 -26.85 15.98 18.48
C LEU A 292 -28.38 15.91 18.58
N ASN A 293 -28.95 16.78 19.43
CA ASN A 293 -30.39 16.88 19.61
C ASN A 293 -31.11 17.56 18.43
N ASN A 294 -30.44 18.50 17.75
CA ASN A 294 -30.94 19.24 16.59
C ASN A 294 -29.78 19.58 15.66
N VAL A 295 -30.07 19.77 14.37
CA VAL A 295 -29.11 20.31 13.41
C VAL A 295 -28.63 21.70 13.89
N PRO A 296 -27.31 21.91 14.07
CA PRO A 296 -26.76 23.20 14.51
C PRO A 296 -27.12 24.34 13.55
N LYS A 297 -27.25 25.56 14.08
CA LYS A 297 -27.40 26.77 13.25
C LYS A 297 -26.01 27.31 12.92
N GLY A 298 -25.61 27.26 11.66
CA GLY A 298 -24.29 27.67 11.16
C GLY A 298 -23.47 26.49 10.62
N LYS A 299 -22.20 26.72 10.28
CA LYS A 299 -21.31 25.69 9.76
C LYS A 299 -21.00 24.60 10.81
N TRP A 300 -20.92 23.35 10.38
CA TRP A 300 -20.59 22.17 11.15
C TRP A 300 -19.58 21.29 10.37
N ALA A 301 -18.52 20.88 11.05
CA ALA A 301 -17.54 19.94 10.53
C ALA A 301 -17.59 18.62 11.31
N CYS A 302 -17.46 17.50 10.62
CA CYS A 302 -17.47 16.16 11.22
C CYS A 302 -16.15 15.85 11.95
N ASN A 303 -16.16 14.81 12.79
CA ASN A 303 -14.98 14.38 13.54
C ASN A 303 -13.82 13.97 12.60
N ASN A 304 -14.09 13.29 11.49
CA ASN A 304 -13.09 12.96 10.47
C ASN A 304 -12.39 14.22 9.92
N CYS A 305 -13.12 15.33 9.72
CA CYS A 305 -12.56 16.59 9.23
C CYS A 305 -11.83 17.41 10.31
N ILE A 306 -12.17 17.28 11.59
CA ILE A 306 -11.57 18.03 12.71
C ILE A 306 -10.33 17.33 13.28
N PHE A 307 -10.34 16.00 13.36
CA PHE A 307 -9.20 15.20 13.81
C PHE A 307 -8.31 14.79 12.63
N GLY A 308 -8.92 14.59 11.47
CA GLY A 308 -8.24 14.13 10.28
C GLY A 308 -7.97 12.62 10.29
N ASN A 309 -8.39 11.91 9.26
CA ASN A 309 -8.09 10.49 9.05
C ASN A 309 -6.70 10.26 8.41
N GLY A 310 -6.03 11.34 7.98
CA GLY A 310 -4.70 11.32 7.37
C GLY A 310 -4.71 10.99 5.88
N PHE A 311 -5.83 10.50 5.32
CA PHE A 311 -5.89 9.99 3.95
C PHE A 311 -5.61 11.09 2.93
N TYR A 312 -4.85 10.70 1.91
CA TYR A 312 -4.54 11.48 0.72
C TYR A 312 -4.68 10.58 -0.49
N GLY A 313 -5.30 11.10 -1.54
CA GLY A 313 -5.51 10.41 -2.80
C GLY A 313 -5.49 11.42 -3.93
N PHE A 314 -5.10 10.97 -5.12
CA PHE A 314 -5.09 11.78 -6.32
C PHE A 314 -6.50 11.86 -6.92
N LYS A 315 -6.91 13.04 -7.37
CA LYS A 315 -8.16 13.18 -8.12
C LYS A 315 -7.95 12.66 -9.55
N GLU A 316 -8.87 11.84 -10.01
CA GLU A 316 -9.01 11.52 -11.44
C GLU A 316 -9.91 12.56 -12.09
N GLU A 317 -9.49 13.07 -13.25
CA GLU A 317 -10.33 13.94 -14.05
C GLU A 317 -11.35 13.10 -14.83
N ASN A 318 -12.56 13.64 -15.00
CA ASN A 318 -13.60 13.01 -15.83
C ASN A 318 -13.24 13.01 -17.33
N LYS A 319 -12.26 13.81 -17.72
CA LYS A 319 -11.81 13.96 -19.11
C LYS A 319 -10.91 12.80 -19.55
N PHE A 320 -11.29 12.16 -20.65
CA PHE A 320 -10.46 11.18 -21.32
C PHE A 320 -9.46 11.85 -22.28
N TYR A 321 -8.24 11.33 -22.27
CA TYR A 321 -7.16 11.70 -23.18
C TYR A 321 -6.79 10.53 -24.08
N THR A 322 -6.46 10.83 -25.33
CA THR A 322 -5.67 9.93 -26.18
C THR A 322 -4.19 10.23 -25.96
N ARG A 323 -3.30 9.33 -26.37
CA ARG A 323 -1.85 9.57 -26.26
C ARG A 323 -1.45 10.87 -26.98
N GLN A 324 -1.94 11.07 -28.20
CA GLN A 324 -1.64 12.27 -29.00
C GLN A 324 -2.20 13.55 -28.39
N SER A 325 -3.43 13.54 -27.85
CA SER A 325 -4.02 14.74 -27.24
C SER A 325 -3.29 15.11 -25.95
N PHE A 326 -2.86 14.13 -25.16
CA PHE A 326 -2.06 14.37 -23.96
C PHE A 326 -0.65 14.88 -24.28
N GLN A 327 -0.02 14.36 -25.33
CA GLN A 327 1.27 14.86 -25.80
C GLN A 327 1.19 16.34 -26.22
N ASN A 328 0.13 16.73 -26.93
CA ASN A 328 -0.12 18.12 -27.30
C ASN A 328 -0.33 18.99 -26.05
N HIS A 329 -1.08 18.49 -25.07
CA HIS A 329 -1.28 19.17 -23.79
C HIS A 329 0.04 19.40 -23.04
N CYS A 330 0.93 18.40 -22.99
CA CYS A 330 2.25 18.53 -22.37
C CYS A 330 3.10 19.59 -23.08
N ARG A 331 3.03 19.63 -24.42
CA ARG A 331 3.76 20.63 -25.22
C ARG A 331 3.26 22.06 -24.94
N GLU A 332 1.95 22.25 -24.85
CA GLU A 332 1.35 23.55 -24.50
C GLU A 332 1.74 23.97 -23.08
N PHE A 333 1.71 23.03 -22.13
CA PHE A 333 2.15 23.26 -20.76
C PHE A 333 3.61 23.72 -20.71
N ASP A 334 4.51 23.04 -21.43
CA ASP A 334 5.92 23.44 -21.51
C ASP A 334 6.10 24.82 -22.16
N LEU A 335 5.38 25.13 -23.25
CA LEU A 335 5.44 26.44 -23.91
C LEU A 335 5.06 27.60 -22.98
N GLN A 336 4.04 27.40 -22.15
CA GLN A 336 3.60 28.41 -21.17
C GLN A 336 4.58 28.53 -19.98
N ARG A 337 5.25 27.43 -19.64
CA ARG A 337 6.16 27.34 -18.48
C ARG A 337 7.51 28.00 -18.76
N TRP A 338 8.02 27.90 -19.97
CA TRP A 338 9.39 28.27 -20.32
C TRP A 338 9.46 29.58 -21.11
N PRO A 339 10.13 30.65 -20.61
CA PRO A 339 10.11 32.00 -21.21
C PRO A 339 10.56 32.09 -22.68
N ASN A 340 11.34 31.12 -23.16
CA ASN A 340 11.88 31.08 -24.53
C ASN A 340 11.13 30.09 -25.45
N GLY A 341 9.99 29.53 -24.99
CA GLY A 341 9.19 28.57 -25.75
C GLY A 341 9.85 27.19 -25.96
N GLY A 342 11.02 26.95 -25.38
CA GLY A 342 11.72 25.67 -25.41
C GLY A 342 11.93 25.15 -23.99
N LYS A 343 11.65 23.87 -23.79
CA LYS A 343 11.94 23.16 -22.55
C LYS A 343 13.44 23.21 -22.23
N LEU A 344 13.79 23.30 -20.96
CA LEU A 344 15.18 23.25 -20.51
C LEU A 344 15.78 21.85 -20.70
N ASP A 345 16.88 21.76 -21.44
CA ASP A 345 17.60 20.49 -21.64
C ASP A 345 18.44 20.08 -20.42
N ASN A 346 18.73 21.01 -19.51
CA ASN A 346 19.58 20.74 -18.35
C ASN A 346 18.80 20.04 -17.24
N LEU A 347 18.99 18.73 -17.12
CA LEU A 347 18.33 17.88 -16.13
C LEU A 347 18.59 18.29 -14.68
N ASN A 348 19.79 18.79 -14.35
CA ASN A 348 20.11 19.21 -12.99
C ASN A 348 19.34 20.49 -12.59
N VAL A 349 19.08 21.37 -13.56
CA VAL A 349 18.24 22.55 -13.34
C VAL A 349 16.77 22.15 -13.18
N LEU A 350 16.27 21.23 -14.03
CA LEU A 350 14.91 20.70 -13.90
C LEU A 350 14.69 20.02 -12.54
N GLU A 351 15.66 19.25 -12.08
CA GLU A 351 15.63 18.61 -10.76
C GLU A 351 15.60 19.62 -9.61
N ALA A 352 16.44 20.66 -9.68
CA ALA A 352 16.40 21.75 -8.68
C ALA A 352 15.01 22.38 -8.63
N MET A 353 14.46 22.72 -9.80
CA MET A 353 13.13 23.34 -9.92
C MET A 353 12.00 22.42 -9.43
N PHE A 354 12.11 21.11 -9.67
CA PHE A 354 11.16 20.14 -9.16
C PHE A 354 11.14 20.15 -7.63
N TRP A 355 12.30 20.04 -6.98
CA TRP A 355 12.37 20.03 -5.52
C TRP A 355 11.98 21.38 -4.91
N ASP A 356 12.29 22.50 -5.56
CA ASP A 356 11.83 23.82 -5.13
C ASP A 356 10.28 23.88 -5.12
N LYS A 357 9.62 23.33 -6.13
CA LYS A 357 8.15 23.25 -6.20
C LYS A 357 7.53 22.35 -5.14
N VAL A 358 8.16 21.21 -4.88
CA VAL A 358 7.69 20.27 -3.86
C VAL A 358 7.81 20.88 -2.46
N ASN A 359 8.87 21.67 -2.22
CA ASN A 359 9.11 22.33 -0.94
C ASN A 359 8.34 23.64 -0.77
N GLU A 360 7.98 24.32 -1.85
CA GLU A 360 7.20 25.57 -1.83
C GLU A 360 5.76 25.33 -1.36
N ILE A 361 5.41 25.84 -0.19
CA ILE A 361 4.08 25.64 0.41
C ILE A 361 3.06 26.69 -0.04
N ASP A 362 3.51 27.89 -0.43
CA ASP A 362 2.62 29.03 -0.69
C ASP A 362 2.00 28.98 -2.11
N LYS A 363 2.56 28.17 -3.03
CA LYS A 363 2.13 28.11 -4.43
C LYS A 363 1.79 26.70 -4.85
N THR A 364 0.52 26.45 -5.11
CA THR A 364 0.05 25.18 -5.67
C THR A 364 0.54 25.03 -7.11
N SER A 365 1.24 23.92 -7.39
CA SER A 365 1.60 23.52 -8.75
C SER A 365 0.84 22.24 -9.08
N SER A 366 -0.18 22.38 -9.92
CA SER A 366 -1.03 21.27 -10.34
C SER A 366 -0.49 20.64 -11.63
N ILE A 367 -0.25 19.33 -11.61
CA ILE A 367 0.37 18.57 -12.70
C ILE A 367 -0.52 17.37 -13.08
N ARG A 368 -0.72 17.15 -14.37
CA ARG A 368 -1.49 16.02 -14.91
C ARG A 368 -0.58 14.87 -15.33
N TYR A 369 -1.01 13.64 -15.12
CA TYR A 369 -0.27 12.45 -15.54
C TYR A 369 -1.21 11.25 -15.72
N GLY A 370 -0.76 10.25 -16.49
CA GLY A 370 -1.41 8.95 -16.57
C GLY A 370 -0.65 7.93 -15.73
N ALA A 371 -1.33 7.23 -14.84
CA ALA A 371 -0.74 6.17 -14.01
C ALA A 371 -1.75 5.05 -13.79
N ASP A 372 -1.22 3.85 -13.54
CA ASP A 372 -1.97 2.61 -13.32
C ASP A 372 -3.01 2.36 -14.43
N ILE A 373 -2.66 2.75 -15.67
CA ILE A 373 -3.55 2.58 -16.81
C ILE A 373 -3.54 1.09 -17.16
N HIS A 374 -4.69 0.46 -16.96
CA HIS A 374 -4.91 -0.96 -17.21
C HIS A 374 -6.20 -1.13 -18.01
N ASN A 375 -6.08 -1.02 -19.33
CA ASN A 375 -7.18 -1.28 -20.24
C ASN A 375 -7.20 -2.77 -20.61
N VAL A 376 -8.38 -3.32 -20.91
CA VAL A 376 -8.55 -4.76 -21.15
C VAL A 376 -8.54 -5.11 -22.66
N GLY A 377 -8.71 -4.12 -23.53
CA GLY A 377 -8.83 -4.34 -24.97
C GLY A 377 -7.51 -4.64 -25.70
N PRO A 378 -7.54 -5.38 -26.82
CA PRO A 378 -6.36 -5.60 -27.67
C PRO A 378 -5.70 -4.28 -28.08
N GLY A 379 -4.38 -4.22 -27.93
CA GLY A 379 -3.60 -3.01 -28.23
C GLY A 379 -3.74 -1.88 -27.21
N GLN A 380 -4.28 -2.15 -26.02
CA GLN A 380 -4.43 -1.14 -24.96
C GLN A 380 -3.76 -1.52 -23.63
N VAL A 381 -3.47 -2.81 -23.43
CA VAL A 381 -2.92 -3.37 -22.18
C VAL A 381 -1.44 -3.00 -21.99
N THR A 382 -0.65 -3.00 -23.06
CA THR A 382 0.81 -2.88 -23.04
C THR A 382 1.29 -2.07 -24.23
N GLY A 383 2.42 -1.38 -24.07
CA GLY A 383 3.14 -0.75 -25.17
C GLY A 383 4.02 -1.71 -25.96
N PHE A 384 4.28 -2.92 -25.45
CA PHE A 384 5.05 -3.93 -26.17
C PHE A 384 4.23 -4.64 -27.27
N PRO A 385 4.91 -5.20 -28.28
CA PRO A 385 4.28 -6.08 -29.26
C PRO A 385 3.52 -7.25 -28.62
N THR A 386 2.29 -7.48 -29.07
CA THR A 386 1.46 -8.64 -28.68
C THR A 386 0.90 -9.35 -29.91
N ALA A 387 0.53 -10.63 -29.76
CA ALA A 387 -0.11 -11.38 -30.85
C ALA A 387 -1.55 -10.91 -31.13
N GLU A 388 -2.23 -10.37 -30.12
CA GLU A 388 -3.64 -9.96 -30.17
C GLU A 388 -3.85 -8.69 -31.01
N PHE A 389 -2.86 -7.80 -31.01
CA PHE A 389 -2.89 -6.59 -31.80
C PHE A 389 -1.58 -6.44 -32.57
N VAL A 390 -1.67 -6.39 -33.90
CA VAL A 390 -0.56 -6.05 -34.79
C VAL A 390 -0.93 -4.76 -35.50
N PRO A 391 -0.15 -3.66 -35.35
CA PRO A 391 -0.47 -2.40 -36.01
C PRO A 391 -0.63 -2.56 -37.53
N PRO A 392 -1.59 -1.88 -38.18
CA PRO A 392 -1.85 -2.02 -39.62
C PRO A 392 -0.61 -1.77 -40.49
N GLU A 393 0.28 -0.86 -40.07
CA GLU A 393 1.54 -0.54 -40.73
C GLU A 393 2.51 -1.73 -40.74
N VAL A 394 2.54 -2.51 -39.65
CA VAL A 394 3.38 -3.71 -39.52
C VAL A 394 2.78 -4.88 -40.30
N GLN A 395 1.45 -4.96 -40.42
CA GLN A 395 0.79 -6.03 -41.18
C GLN A 395 1.11 -5.97 -42.69
N GLN A 396 1.39 -4.78 -43.22
CA GLN A 396 1.64 -4.55 -44.64
C GLN A 396 3.05 -4.96 -45.10
N ASP A 397 4.03 -5.02 -44.18
CA ASP A 397 5.43 -5.37 -44.46
C ASP A 397 5.80 -6.71 -43.83
N GLN A 398 6.15 -7.70 -44.65
CA GLN A 398 6.53 -9.03 -44.20
C GLN A 398 7.76 -9.04 -43.30
N CYS A 399 8.78 -8.23 -43.60
CA CYS A 399 10.00 -8.14 -42.79
C CYS A 399 9.73 -7.47 -41.44
N ALA A 400 8.85 -6.46 -41.41
CA ALA A 400 8.40 -5.83 -40.17
C ALA A 400 7.61 -6.82 -39.30
N ARG A 401 6.74 -7.64 -39.92
CA ARG A 401 5.95 -8.66 -39.24
C ARG A 401 6.80 -9.77 -38.60
N GLU A 402 7.85 -10.22 -39.29
CA GLU A 402 8.79 -11.21 -38.74
C GLU A 402 9.49 -10.67 -37.50
N LYS A 403 10.07 -9.46 -37.57
CA LYS A 403 10.69 -8.80 -36.41
C LYS A 403 9.70 -8.52 -35.28
N TYR A 404 8.47 -8.15 -35.61
CA TYR A 404 7.42 -7.94 -34.63
C TYR A 404 7.12 -9.23 -33.87
N SER A 405 7.03 -10.36 -34.57
CA SER A 405 6.84 -11.68 -33.96
C SER A 405 7.97 -12.06 -33.00
N ASP A 406 9.22 -11.70 -33.31
CA ASP A 406 10.34 -11.94 -32.41
C ASP A 406 10.16 -11.21 -31.07
N TYR A 407 9.70 -9.95 -31.09
CA TYR A 407 9.45 -9.18 -29.88
C TYR A 407 8.24 -9.68 -29.05
N VAL A 408 7.23 -10.24 -29.72
CA VAL A 408 6.06 -10.82 -29.03
C VAL A 408 6.48 -11.94 -28.08
N GLN A 409 7.44 -12.77 -28.49
CA GLN A 409 7.90 -13.93 -27.70
C GLN A 409 9.14 -13.62 -26.84
N HIS A 410 9.70 -12.43 -26.96
CA HIS A 410 10.97 -12.10 -26.31
C HIS A 410 10.83 -12.05 -24.77
N PRO A 411 11.75 -12.65 -23.98
CA PRO A 411 11.64 -12.68 -22.51
C PRO A 411 11.68 -11.30 -21.81
N MET A 412 12.37 -10.32 -22.42
CA MET A 412 12.41 -8.92 -21.94
C MET A 412 11.14 -8.10 -22.29
N ASN A 413 10.18 -8.67 -23.01
CA ASN A 413 8.85 -8.08 -23.14
C ASN A 413 8.17 -8.17 -21.78
N LEU A 414 7.69 -7.05 -21.23
CA LEU A 414 7.16 -7.00 -19.86
C LEU A 414 5.90 -7.85 -19.66
N VAL A 415 5.18 -8.21 -20.74
CA VAL A 415 4.07 -9.18 -20.66
C VAL A 415 4.58 -10.60 -20.33
N ASN A 416 5.79 -10.95 -20.80
CA ASN A 416 6.37 -12.28 -20.65
C ASN A 416 7.22 -12.40 -19.37
N LEU A 417 7.76 -11.29 -18.86
CA LEU A 417 8.71 -11.29 -17.75
C LEU A 417 8.18 -11.94 -16.45
N PRO A 418 6.92 -11.70 -16.01
CA PRO A 418 6.38 -12.36 -14.81
C PRO A 418 6.30 -13.88 -14.94
N ALA A 419 6.18 -14.38 -16.17
CA ALA A 419 6.12 -15.80 -16.50
C ALA A 419 7.45 -16.37 -17.03
N ALA A 420 8.53 -15.58 -17.02
CA ALA A 420 9.84 -16.04 -17.41
C ALA A 420 10.34 -17.16 -16.48
N LYS A 421 11.12 -18.09 -17.04
CA LYS A 421 11.64 -19.25 -16.31
C LYS A 421 12.41 -18.79 -15.07
N GLY A 422 11.96 -19.24 -13.90
CA GLY A 422 12.55 -18.91 -12.60
C GLY A 422 11.77 -17.86 -11.80
N SER A 423 10.80 -17.17 -12.41
CA SER A 423 9.82 -16.38 -11.67
C SER A 423 8.76 -17.28 -11.01
N LEU A 424 8.41 -16.98 -9.77
CA LEU A 424 7.36 -17.66 -9.02
C LEU A 424 5.95 -17.14 -9.33
N LEU A 425 5.81 -15.97 -9.98
CA LEU A 425 4.49 -15.40 -10.24
C LEU A 425 3.68 -16.25 -11.24
N SER A 426 4.32 -16.93 -12.19
CA SER A 426 3.63 -17.90 -13.07
C SER A 426 3.02 -19.09 -12.34
N VAL A 427 3.53 -19.43 -11.16
CA VAL A 427 3.03 -20.57 -10.37
C VAL A 427 1.68 -20.24 -9.72
N PHE A 428 1.43 -18.95 -9.48
CA PHE A 428 0.17 -18.49 -8.92
C PHE A 428 -1.02 -18.81 -9.83
N GLY A 429 -0.82 -18.75 -11.16
CA GLY A 429 -1.85 -19.07 -12.15
C GLY A 429 -2.98 -18.03 -12.26
N LYS A 430 -3.09 -17.07 -11.33
CA LYS A 430 -4.03 -15.94 -11.44
C LYS A 430 -3.36 -14.72 -12.06
N LYS A 431 -4.14 -13.95 -12.84
CA LYS A 431 -3.73 -12.65 -13.36
C LYS A 431 -4.00 -11.58 -12.32
N ILE A 432 -2.96 -11.19 -11.57
CA ILE A 432 -3.01 -10.04 -10.67
C ILE A 432 -2.68 -8.78 -11.48
N SER A 433 -3.64 -7.85 -11.58
CA SER A 433 -3.42 -6.55 -12.23
C SER A 433 -2.30 -5.78 -11.51
N GLY A 434 -1.39 -5.18 -12.28
CA GLY A 434 -0.25 -4.42 -11.75
C GLY A 434 0.97 -5.26 -11.41
N MET A 435 0.77 -6.53 -11.04
CA MET A 435 1.88 -7.43 -10.74
C MET A 435 2.24 -8.36 -11.91
N THR A 436 1.26 -9.08 -12.45
CA THR A 436 1.46 -10.04 -13.55
C THR A 436 1.05 -9.51 -14.90
N VAL A 437 0.21 -8.47 -14.91
CA VAL A 437 -0.13 -7.72 -16.12
C VAL A 437 0.49 -6.33 -15.99
N PRO A 438 1.26 -5.86 -16.99
CA PRO A 438 1.92 -4.57 -16.92
C PRO A 438 0.96 -3.40 -16.75
N TRP A 439 1.44 -2.32 -16.14
CA TRP A 439 0.75 -1.03 -16.06
C TRP A 439 1.47 0.02 -16.90
N ILE A 440 0.68 0.86 -17.57
CA ILE A 440 1.17 1.96 -18.39
C ILE A 440 1.21 3.26 -17.57
N TYR A 441 2.31 4.00 -17.73
CA TYR A 441 2.54 5.30 -17.10
C TYR A 441 2.92 6.35 -18.14
N ILE A 442 2.09 7.38 -18.26
CA ILE A 442 2.27 8.48 -19.19
C ILE A 442 2.66 9.73 -18.39
N GLY A 443 3.92 10.12 -18.51
CA GLY A 443 4.49 11.25 -17.80
C GLY A 443 4.24 12.59 -18.51
N SER A 444 4.22 13.65 -17.71
CA SER A 444 4.37 15.05 -18.12
C SER A 444 5.47 15.73 -17.30
N THR A 445 5.85 16.95 -17.66
CA THR A 445 6.87 17.73 -16.92
C THR A 445 6.51 17.86 -15.44
N PHE A 446 7.37 17.36 -14.56
CA PHE A 446 7.22 17.30 -13.10
C PHE A 446 6.20 16.32 -12.54
N SER A 447 5.53 15.53 -13.38
CA SER A 447 4.72 14.40 -12.87
C SER A 447 5.63 13.43 -12.11
N THR A 448 5.15 12.90 -10.99
CA THR A 448 6.01 12.23 -9.99
C THR A 448 5.36 10.99 -9.40
N PHE A 449 6.19 10.05 -8.96
CA PHE A 449 5.80 8.93 -8.14
C PHE A 449 6.57 9.03 -6.81
N CYS A 450 5.84 8.87 -5.71
CA CYS A 450 6.38 9.11 -4.38
C CYS A 450 7.22 7.94 -3.86
N TRP A 451 7.85 8.10 -2.70
CA TRP A 451 8.58 7.01 -2.05
C TRP A 451 7.63 5.85 -1.72
N HIS A 452 7.98 4.66 -2.20
CA HIS A 452 7.23 3.43 -1.94
C HIS A 452 8.12 2.19 -2.07
N LEU A 453 7.57 1.06 -1.62
CA LEU A 453 8.09 -0.28 -1.84
C LEU A 453 7.12 -1.04 -2.76
N GLU A 454 7.65 -1.98 -3.52
CA GLU A 454 6.85 -2.91 -4.32
C GLU A 454 6.03 -3.84 -3.43
N ASP A 455 4.87 -4.26 -3.94
CA ASP A 455 3.99 -5.17 -3.21
C ASP A 455 4.65 -6.51 -2.92
N GLN A 456 4.50 -6.94 -1.66
CA GLN A 456 5.15 -8.12 -1.08
C GLN A 456 6.66 -8.17 -1.35
N TYR A 457 7.28 -6.98 -1.46
CA TYR A 457 8.70 -6.80 -1.75
C TYR A 457 9.18 -7.54 -3.00
N THR A 458 8.30 -7.70 -3.99
CA THR A 458 8.68 -8.21 -5.30
C THR A 458 9.66 -7.27 -6.00
N LEU A 459 10.29 -7.76 -7.07
CA LEU A 459 11.06 -6.90 -7.95
C LEU A 459 10.10 -6.21 -8.91
N SER A 460 10.44 -5.01 -9.40
CA SER A 460 9.77 -4.41 -10.55
C SER A 460 10.75 -4.10 -11.67
N ALA A 461 10.27 -4.19 -12.90
CA ALA A 461 10.98 -3.75 -14.09
C ALA A 461 10.16 -2.65 -14.77
N ASN A 462 10.77 -1.48 -14.95
CA ASN A 462 10.19 -0.37 -15.69
C ASN A 462 10.93 -0.19 -17.01
N TYR A 463 10.23 -0.22 -18.14
CA TYR A 463 10.75 0.09 -19.46
C TYR A 463 10.20 1.42 -19.97
N GLN A 464 11.07 2.28 -20.48
CA GLN A 464 10.66 3.53 -21.12
C GLN A 464 10.60 3.35 -22.64
N HIS A 465 9.41 3.43 -23.22
CA HIS A 465 9.20 3.26 -24.66
C HIS A 465 9.65 4.49 -25.46
N GLU A 466 9.25 5.69 -25.03
CA GLU A 466 9.53 6.93 -25.74
C GLU A 466 9.53 8.18 -24.84
N GLY A 467 9.88 9.32 -25.44
CA GLY A 467 9.78 10.64 -24.84
C GLY A 467 10.99 11.07 -24.00
N ASP A 468 10.75 12.00 -23.08
CA ASP A 468 11.74 12.65 -22.25
C ASP A 468 12.23 11.79 -21.08
N PRO A 469 13.46 11.99 -20.60
CA PRO A 469 14.02 11.17 -19.53
C PRO A 469 13.20 11.18 -18.22
N LYS A 470 13.26 10.08 -17.49
CA LYS A 470 12.71 9.93 -16.13
C LYS A 470 13.85 9.89 -15.11
N ILE A 471 13.74 10.68 -14.04
CA ILE A 471 14.72 10.70 -12.95
C ILE A 471 14.20 9.83 -11.80
N TRP A 472 15.06 8.95 -11.31
CA TRP A 472 14.80 8.02 -10.21
C TRP A 472 15.72 8.28 -9.03
N TYR A 473 15.21 8.00 -7.84
CA TYR A 473 15.94 7.94 -6.59
C TYR A 473 15.69 6.59 -5.92
N SER A 474 16.71 6.07 -5.24
CA SER A 474 16.64 4.79 -4.53
C SER A 474 17.27 4.88 -3.16
N VAL A 475 16.62 4.27 -2.18
CA VAL A 475 17.14 3.99 -0.85
C VAL A 475 17.17 2.47 -0.70
N PRO A 476 18.37 1.84 -0.63
CA PRO A 476 18.50 0.39 -0.57
C PRO A 476 17.99 -0.17 0.75
N GLU A 477 17.78 -1.49 0.80
CA GLU A 477 17.34 -2.23 2.00
C GLU A 477 18.16 -1.84 3.25
N SER A 478 19.48 -1.70 3.12
CA SER A 478 20.40 -1.36 4.23
C SER A 478 20.13 -0.03 4.94
N SER A 479 19.37 0.88 4.32
CA SER A 479 18.99 2.18 4.90
C SER A 479 17.48 2.33 5.09
N ARG A 480 16.71 1.26 4.87
CA ARG A 480 15.25 1.23 4.99
C ARG A 480 14.77 1.59 6.39
N GLU A 481 15.34 0.97 7.43
CA GLU A 481 14.95 1.25 8.82
C GLU A 481 15.17 2.72 9.18
N LYS A 482 16.32 3.28 8.78
CA LYS A 482 16.64 4.69 9.00
C LYS A 482 15.69 5.63 8.27
N PHE A 483 15.28 5.26 7.05
CA PHE A 483 14.31 6.01 6.28
C PHE A 483 12.92 5.97 6.93
N ASP A 484 12.47 4.80 7.37
CA ASP A 484 11.22 4.66 8.14
C ASP A 484 11.23 5.50 9.41
N GLU A 485 12.34 5.44 10.17
CA GLU A 485 12.54 6.23 11.38
C GLU A 485 12.53 7.73 11.10
N LEU A 486 13.19 8.18 10.02
CA LEU A 486 13.15 9.57 9.60
C LEU A 486 11.74 10.02 9.26
N MET A 487 11.01 9.26 8.43
CA MET A 487 9.66 9.59 8.02
C MET A 487 8.72 9.67 9.22
N LYS A 488 8.77 8.66 10.11
CA LYS A 488 8.04 8.65 11.39
C LYS A 488 8.44 9.80 12.28
N SER A 489 9.72 10.17 12.31
CA SER A 489 10.17 11.30 13.12
C SER A 489 9.56 12.59 12.61
N ILE A 490 9.47 12.82 11.29
CA ILE A 490 9.00 14.08 10.70
C ILE A 490 7.50 14.29 10.93
N ALA A 491 6.68 13.26 10.69
CA ALA A 491 5.23 13.36 10.82
C ALA A 491 4.65 12.23 11.69
N PRO A 492 4.95 12.20 13.00
CA PRO A 492 4.65 11.06 13.85
C PRO A 492 3.14 10.86 14.05
N ASP A 493 2.36 11.95 14.11
CA ASP A 493 0.89 11.89 14.20
C ASP A 493 0.24 11.31 12.94
N LEU A 494 0.81 11.58 11.76
CA LEU A 494 0.31 11.04 10.49
C LEU A 494 0.52 9.53 10.42
N PHE A 495 1.68 9.02 10.85
CA PHE A 495 1.96 7.58 10.94
C PHE A 495 1.16 6.86 12.01
N GLN A 496 0.74 7.55 13.07
CA GLN A 496 -0.19 6.99 14.06
C GLN A 496 -1.60 6.86 13.49
N LYS A 497 -2.04 7.84 12.70
CA LYS A 497 -3.34 7.83 12.01
C LYS A 497 -3.36 6.82 10.85
N GLN A 498 -2.24 6.68 10.15
CA GLN A 498 -2.06 5.84 8.97
C GLN A 498 -0.74 5.07 9.03
N PRO A 499 -0.70 3.90 9.69
CA PRO A 499 0.51 3.09 9.78
C PRO A 499 1.05 2.62 8.42
N ASP A 500 0.18 2.50 7.43
CA ASP A 500 0.48 2.04 6.07
C ASP A 500 0.84 3.19 5.10
N LEU A 501 1.00 4.43 5.57
CA LEU A 501 1.26 5.63 4.75
C LEU A 501 2.37 5.44 3.68
N LEU A 502 3.46 4.77 4.04
CA LEU A 502 4.60 4.53 3.12
C LEU A 502 4.30 3.52 2.02
N HIS A 503 3.19 2.79 2.13
CA HIS A 503 2.69 1.88 1.09
C HIS A 503 1.70 2.56 0.14
N GLN A 504 1.21 3.76 0.47
CA GLN A 504 0.15 4.43 -0.29
C GLN A 504 0.66 5.32 -1.42
N LEU A 505 1.97 5.40 -1.69
CA LEU A 505 2.52 6.15 -2.85
C LEU A 505 2.27 7.68 -2.84
N VAL A 506 2.13 8.29 -1.65
CA VAL A 506 1.62 9.67 -1.51
C VAL A 506 2.58 10.70 -0.92
N THR A 507 3.80 10.30 -0.54
CA THR A 507 4.67 11.19 0.25
C THR A 507 6.11 11.26 -0.27
N LEU A 508 6.61 12.49 -0.38
CA LEU A 508 7.97 12.83 -0.77
C LEU A 508 8.75 13.49 0.37
N ILE A 509 10.04 13.21 0.37
CA ILE A 509 11.08 14.01 1.02
C ILE A 509 12.25 14.09 0.04
N ALA A 510 12.81 15.28 -0.12
CA ALA A 510 13.98 15.46 -0.97
C ALA A 510 15.17 14.70 -0.37
N PRO A 511 15.92 13.89 -1.15
CA PRO A 511 17.19 13.34 -0.70
C PRO A 511 18.14 14.44 -0.19
N TYR A 512 18.03 15.65 -0.75
CA TYR A 512 18.84 16.81 -0.40
C TYR A 512 18.41 17.54 0.88
N ASP A 513 17.29 17.14 1.50
CA ASP A 513 16.84 17.73 2.77
C ASP A 513 17.90 17.46 3.86
N LYS A 514 18.20 18.48 4.66
CA LYS A 514 19.20 18.37 5.72
C LYS A 514 18.90 17.23 6.70
N ARG A 515 17.63 17.01 7.06
CA ARG A 515 17.21 15.93 7.96
C ARG A 515 17.46 14.55 7.35
N PHE A 516 17.33 14.44 6.02
CA PHE A 516 17.64 13.22 5.28
C PHE A 516 19.15 12.92 5.31
N GLN A 517 19.97 13.96 5.07
CA GLN A 517 21.43 13.86 5.10
C GLN A 517 21.96 13.55 6.51
N ASP A 518 21.45 14.26 7.52
CA ASP A 518 21.86 14.09 8.93
C ASP A 518 21.48 12.69 9.46
N ALA A 519 20.46 12.04 8.90
CA ALA A 519 20.06 10.67 9.23
C ALA A 519 21.00 9.60 8.64
N ASN A 520 21.99 9.98 7.82
CA ASN A 520 22.96 9.08 7.19
C ASN A 520 22.30 7.91 6.44
N ILE A 521 21.31 8.25 5.60
CA ILE A 521 20.56 7.36 4.72
C ILE A 521 21.28 7.32 3.37
N SER A 522 21.68 6.13 2.92
CA SER A 522 22.23 5.95 1.58
C SER A 522 21.14 6.20 0.53
N CYS A 523 21.42 7.06 -0.44
CA CYS A 523 20.50 7.36 -1.53
C CYS A 523 21.25 7.52 -2.85
N TYR A 524 20.71 6.93 -3.91
CA TYR A 524 21.31 6.92 -5.25
C TYR A 524 20.34 7.41 -6.31
N LYS A 525 20.88 7.86 -7.44
CA LYS A 525 20.12 8.46 -8.54
C LYS A 525 20.22 7.66 -9.84
N ALA A 526 19.18 7.68 -10.66
CA ALA A 526 19.24 7.22 -12.04
C ALA A 526 18.58 8.24 -12.98
N VAL A 527 19.09 8.30 -14.22
CA VAL A 527 18.37 8.92 -15.34
C VAL A 527 18.09 7.81 -16.34
N GLN A 528 16.81 7.55 -16.56
CA GLN A 528 16.31 6.58 -17.53
C GLN A 528 15.99 7.30 -18.83
N TYR A 529 16.49 6.78 -19.93
CA TYR A 529 16.22 7.23 -21.29
C TYR A 529 15.34 6.21 -22.04
N PRO A 530 14.71 6.60 -23.16
CA PRO A 530 13.98 5.66 -24.01
C PRO A 530 14.82 4.45 -24.42
N GLY A 531 14.23 3.26 -24.33
CA GLY A 531 14.87 1.98 -24.58
C GLY A 531 15.62 1.38 -23.39
N GLU A 532 15.66 2.05 -22.23
CA GLU A 532 16.34 1.55 -21.03
C GLU A 532 15.34 0.97 -20.00
N TYR A 533 15.80 -0.03 -19.24
CA TYR A 533 15.08 -0.59 -18.11
C TYR A 533 15.63 -0.06 -16.78
N ILE A 534 14.76 0.17 -15.81
CA ILE A 534 15.11 0.28 -14.39
C ILE A 534 14.55 -0.95 -13.69
N VAL A 535 15.41 -1.71 -13.01
CA VAL A 535 15.01 -2.85 -12.18
C VAL A 535 15.17 -2.49 -10.72
N THR A 536 14.09 -2.57 -9.97
CA THR A 536 14.06 -2.35 -8.51
C THR A 536 14.20 -3.70 -7.79
N PHE A 537 15.00 -3.71 -6.73
CA PHE A 537 15.21 -4.90 -5.90
C PHE A 537 14.30 -4.90 -4.66
N PRO A 538 14.10 -6.05 -4.00
CA PRO A 538 13.25 -6.15 -2.82
C PRO A 538 13.63 -5.12 -1.75
N LYS A 539 12.61 -4.56 -1.08
CA LYS A 539 12.74 -3.53 -0.03
C LYS A 539 13.54 -2.27 -0.43
N CYS A 540 13.66 -1.99 -1.72
CA CYS A 540 14.20 -0.71 -2.18
C CYS A 540 13.10 0.35 -2.19
N TYR A 541 13.20 1.33 -1.29
CA TYR A 541 12.40 2.54 -1.41
C TYR A 541 12.82 3.28 -2.67
N HIS A 542 11.86 3.64 -3.51
CA HIS A 542 12.15 4.38 -4.72
C HIS A 542 11.09 5.45 -5.00
N SER A 543 11.53 6.52 -5.64
CA SER A 543 10.71 7.68 -6.03
C SER A 543 11.31 8.34 -7.26
N GLY A 544 10.60 9.29 -7.86
CA GLY A 544 11.13 9.97 -9.03
C GLY A 544 10.14 10.89 -9.70
N PHE A 545 10.58 11.51 -10.79
CA PHE A 545 9.76 12.41 -11.58
C PHE A 545 10.13 12.37 -13.06
N ASN A 546 9.15 12.68 -13.90
CA ASN A 546 9.33 12.78 -15.35
C ASN A 546 9.78 14.20 -15.70
N THR A 547 10.79 14.28 -16.56
CA THR A 547 11.31 15.58 -16.98
C THR A 547 10.40 16.22 -18.03
N GLY A 548 9.57 15.45 -18.73
CA GLY A 548 8.57 15.91 -19.69
C GLY A 548 7.66 14.78 -20.15
N TYR A 549 7.12 14.89 -21.37
CA TYR A 549 6.25 13.85 -21.93
C TYR A 549 7.04 12.55 -22.12
N ASN A 550 6.57 11.45 -21.54
CA ASN A 550 7.12 10.12 -21.81
C ASN A 550 6.08 9.02 -21.66
N PHE A 551 6.36 7.86 -22.24
CA PHE A 551 5.53 6.67 -22.16
C PHE A 551 6.36 5.53 -21.58
N ASN A 552 5.88 4.95 -20.48
CA ASN A 552 6.60 3.91 -19.75
C ASN A 552 5.63 2.80 -19.39
N GLU A 553 6.20 1.65 -19.10
CA GLU A 553 5.48 0.47 -18.69
C GLU A 553 6.24 -0.20 -17.55
N ALA A 554 5.54 -0.73 -16.55
CA ALA A 554 6.16 -1.46 -15.45
C ALA A 554 5.40 -2.74 -15.12
N VAL A 555 6.11 -3.72 -14.61
CA VAL A 555 5.54 -5.00 -14.14
C VAL A 555 6.38 -5.56 -12.99
N ASN A 556 5.76 -6.34 -12.10
CA ASN A 556 6.47 -7.06 -11.06
C ASN A 556 6.94 -8.45 -11.53
N PHE A 557 8.00 -8.93 -10.90
CA PHE A 557 8.48 -10.30 -11.09
C PHE A 557 9.25 -10.74 -9.85
N THR A 558 9.65 -12.01 -9.82
CA THR A 558 10.39 -12.58 -8.69
C THR A 558 11.66 -13.28 -9.15
N LEU A 559 12.63 -13.34 -8.25
CA LEU A 559 13.85 -14.16 -8.36
C LEU A 559 13.78 -15.27 -7.31
N ASP A 560 14.64 -16.28 -7.43
CA ASP A 560 14.86 -17.34 -6.43
C ASP A 560 15.12 -16.81 -5.01
N LEU A 561 15.77 -15.64 -4.88
CA LEU A 561 16.11 -15.01 -3.60
C LEU A 561 14.91 -14.34 -2.93
N TRP A 562 13.80 -14.13 -3.64
CA TRP A 562 12.70 -13.28 -3.17
C TRP A 562 11.86 -13.93 -2.07
N LEU A 563 11.77 -15.27 -2.03
CA LEU A 563 10.84 -15.96 -1.12
C LEU A 563 10.90 -15.50 0.35
N PRO A 564 12.07 -15.32 0.99
CA PRO A 564 12.15 -14.78 2.36
C PRO A 564 11.56 -13.37 2.49
N TYR A 565 11.73 -12.52 1.47
CA TYR A 565 11.16 -11.18 1.44
C TYR A 565 9.63 -11.21 1.36
N GLY A 566 9.05 -12.12 0.57
CA GLY A 566 7.59 -12.28 0.49
C GLY A 566 6.97 -12.76 1.81
N VAL A 567 7.64 -13.67 2.53
CA VAL A 567 7.23 -14.11 3.86
C VAL A 567 7.33 -12.97 4.88
N GLU A 568 8.44 -12.23 4.87
CA GLU A 568 8.64 -11.07 5.74
C GLU A 568 7.62 -9.97 5.48
N ALA A 569 7.32 -9.67 4.21
CA ALA A 569 6.30 -8.69 3.84
C ALA A 569 4.93 -9.04 4.42
N THR A 570 4.59 -10.33 4.49
CA THR A 570 3.33 -10.79 5.09
C THR A 570 3.29 -10.47 6.58
N HIS A 571 4.39 -10.65 7.31
CA HIS A 571 4.48 -10.27 8.73
C HIS A 571 4.41 -8.75 8.92
N ASP A 572 5.07 -7.97 8.07
CA ASP A 572 5.00 -6.51 8.13
C ASP A 572 3.60 -6.00 7.81
N TYR A 573 2.90 -6.62 6.84
CA TYR A 573 1.52 -6.28 6.48
C TYR A 573 0.53 -6.56 7.62
N ILE A 574 0.70 -7.67 8.34
CA ILE A 574 -0.06 -7.96 9.59
C ILE A 574 0.16 -6.82 10.61
N ALA A 575 1.41 -6.35 10.76
CA ALA A 575 1.74 -5.31 11.73
C ALA A 575 1.21 -3.92 11.34
N THR A 576 1.10 -3.61 10.05
CA THR A 576 0.60 -2.33 9.55
C THR A 576 -0.88 -2.33 9.17
N GLY A 577 -1.55 -3.49 9.19
CA GLY A 577 -2.94 -3.65 8.75
C GLY A 577 -3.13 -3.51 7.24
N LYS A 578 -2.07 -3.74 6.44
CA LYS A 578 -2.13 -3.70 4.97
C LYS A 578 -2.67 -5.04 4.45
N LYS A 579 -3.57 -5.01 3.46
CA LYS A 579 -4.07 -6.21 2.78
C LYS A 579 -2.93 -6.86 1.96
N CYS A 580 -2.80 -8.18 2.02
CA CYS A 580 -1.89 -8.93 1.14
C CYS A 580 -2.45 -8.98 -0.28
N VAL A 581 -1.57 -8.96 -1.29
CA VAL A 581 -1.98 -9.05 -2.69
C VAL A 581 -2.21 -10.50 -3.11
N PHE A 582 -1.37 -11.42 -2.64
CA PHE A 582 -1.58 -12.85 -2.85
C PHE A 582 -1.13 -13.69 -1.65
N ASN A 583 -1.64 -14.93 -1.62
CA ASN A 583 -1.42 -15.86 -0.52
C ASN A 583 -0.04 -16.56 -0.62
N MET A 584 0.93 -16.11 0.20
CA MET A 584 2.27 -16.72 0.27
C MET A 584 2.23 -18.21 0.64
N TRP A 585 1.26 -18.61 1.46
CA TRP A 585 1.10 -20.00 1.88
C TRP A 585 0.65 -20.87 0.70
N GLU A 586 -0.34 -20.43 -0.07
CA GLU A 586 -0.79 -21.15 -1.26
C GLU A 586 0.33 -21.23 -2.32
N LEU A 587 1.07 -20.15 -2.51
CA LEU A 587 2.19 -20.10 -3.43
C LEU A 587 3.23 -21.18 -3.10
N MET A 588 3.72 -21.21 -1.85
CA MET A 588 4.71 -22.20 -1.44
C MET A 588 4.16 -23.63 -1.54
N LEU A 589 2.87 -23.84 -1.23
CA LEU A 589 2.27 -25.17 -1.29
C LEU A 589 2.18 -25.66 -2.73
N THR A 590 1.83 -24.75 -3.65
CA THR A 590 1.77 -25.04 -5.10
C THR A 590 3.16 -25.37 -5.64
N VAL A 591 4.20 -24.64 -5.23
CA VAL A 591 5.59 -24.96 -5.58
C VAL A 591 5.97 -26.38 -5.14
N LEU A 592 5.58 -26.81 -3.92
CA LEU A 592 5.86 -28.18 -3.47
C LEU A 592 5.07 -29.23 -4.26
N LEU A 593 3.82 -28.97 -4.60
CA LEU A 593 2.99 -29.88 -5.38
C LEU A 593 3.56 -30.08 -6.78
N GLU A 594 3.90 -29.00 -7.48
CA GLU A 594 4.53 -29.07 -8.80
C GLU A 594 5.93 -29.68 -8.75
N TYR A 595 6.70 -29.48 -7.67
CA TYR A 595 7.99 -30.16 -7.47
C TYR A 595 7.84 -31.68 -7.33
N LEU A 596 6.77 -32.14 -6.65
CA LEU A 596 6.49 -33.58 -6.54
C LEU A 596 6.20 -34.24 -7.89
N GLU A 597 5.62 -33.49 -8.82
CA GLU A 597 5.34 -33.92 -10.19
C GLU A 597 6.57 -33.80 -11.10
N ASN A 598 7.22 -32.64 -11.09
CA ASN A 598 8.39 -32.33 -11.91
C ASN A 598 9.52 -31.72 -11.04
N PRO A 599 10.41 -32.57 -10.50
CA PRO A 599 11.48 -32.12 -9.61
C PRO A 599 12.50 -31.17 -10.24
N ARG A 600 12.55 -31.06 -11.58
CA ARG A 600 13.50 -30.20 -12.29
C ARG A 600 12.93 -28.82 -12.63
N LYS A 601 11.66 -28.56 -12.31
CA LYS A 601 11.01 -27.27 -12.62
C LYS A 601 11.58 -26.13 -11.79
N PHE A 602 11.95 -26.41 -10.54
CA PHE A 602 12.41 -25.43 -9.56
C PHE A 602 13.81 -25.74 -9.05
N ASP A 603 14.49 -24.70 -8.59
CA ASP A 603 15.76 -24.85 -7.88
C ASP A 603 15.55 -25.56 -6.52
N GLU A 604 16.43 -26.51 -6.20
CA GLU A 604 16.30 -27.32 -4.99
C GLU A 604 16.41 -26.50 -3.70
N VAL A 605 17.23 -25.45 -3.68
CA VAL A 605 17.40 -24.58 -2.50
C VAL A 605 16.11 -23.85 -2.22
N MET A 606 15.46 -23.33 -3.27
CA MET A 606 14.16 -22.68 -3.18
C MET A 606 13.08 -23.65 -2.67
N VAL A 607 13.00 -24.87 -3.21
CA VAL A 607 12.02 -25.89 -2.78
C VAL A 607 12.21 -26.24 -1.30
N ARG A 608 13.45 -26.43 -0.85
CA ARG A 608 13.76 -26.70 0.57
C ARG A 608 13.34 -25.55 1.47
N ARG A 609 13.51 -24.30 1.01
CA ARG A 609 13.07 -23.12 1.74
C ARG A 609 11.54 -23.08 1.84
N CYS A 610 10.82 -23.24 0.73
CA CYS A 610 9.36 -23.34 0.73
C CYS A 610 8.87 -24.40 1.72
N HIS A 611 9.50 -25.57 1.70
CA HIS A 611 9.15 -26.67 2.62
C HIS A 611 9.37 -26.31 4.09
N SER A 612 10.52 -25.74 4.42
CA SER A 612 10.87 -25.39 5.81
C SER A 612 9.93 -24.31 6.36
N GLU A 613 9.70 -23.25 5.58
CA GLU A 613 8.81 -22.14 5.96
C GLU A 613 7.36 -22.61 6.12
N LEU A 614 6.85 -23.39 5.17
CA LEU A 614 5.51 -23.97 5.28
C LEU A 614 5.37 -24.90 6.47
N LEU A 615 6.36 -25.74 6.74
CA LEU A 615 6.31 -26.66 7.89
C LEU A 615 6.26 -25.88 9.21
N GLU A 616 7.05 -24.81 9.34
CA GLU A 616 7.02 -23.96 10.52
C GLU A 616 5.67 -23.25 10.68
N MET A 617 5.18 -22.61 9.62
CA MET A 617 3.87 -21.97 9.60
C MET A 617 2.74 -22.97 9.91
N PHE A 618 2.80 -24.18 9.34
CA PHE A 618 1.82 -25.24 9.57
C PHE A 618 1.76 -25.65 11.03
N ASN A 619 2.92 -25.97 11.62
CA ASN A 619 3.02 -26.46 12.98
C ASN A 619 2.57 -25.39 13.98
N ARG A 620 2.88 -24.11 13.71
CA ARG A 620 2.41 -22.98 14.51
C ARG A 620 0.89 -22.87 14.46
N GLU A 621 0.29 -22.87 13.27
CA GLU A 621 -1.16 -22.74 13.10
C GLU A 621 -1.91 -23.93 13.73
N VAL A 622 -1.46 -25.16 13.51
CA VAL A 622 -2.06 -26.37 14.12
C VAL A 622 -1.98 -26.31 15.63
N LYS A 623 -0.84 -25.89 16.21
CA LYS A 623 -0.71 -25.74 17.66
C LYS A 623 -1.72 -24.73 18.21
N THR A 624 -1.92 -23.60 17.53
CA THR A 624 -2.92 -22.59 17.92
C THR A 624 -4.33 -23.17 17.82
N LEU A 625 -4.65 -23.89 16.75
CA LEU A 625 -5.96 -24.56 16.59
C LEU A 625 -6.21 -25.64 17.66
N ASP A 626 -5.19 -26.41 18.04
CA ASP A 626 -5.28 -27.41 19.11
C ASP A 626 -5.56 -26.74 20.47
N GLN A 627 -5.02 -25.54 20.72
CA GLN A 627 -5.35 -24.77 21.93
C GLN A 627 -6.78 -24.22 21.92
N LEU A 628 -7.34 -23.99 20.74
CA LEU A 628 -8.71 -23.49 20.55
C LEU A 628 -9.76 -24.61 20.52
N SER A 629 -9.37 -25.89 20.53
CA SER A 629 -10.30 -27.01 20.38
C SER A 629 -11.32 -27.11 21.51
N ASP A 630 -10.97 -26.61 22.69
CA ASP A 630 -11.85 -26.61 23.86
C ASP A 630 -12.90 -25.47 23.82
N VAL A 631 -12.63 -24.42 23.03
CA VAL A 631 -13.50 -23.25 22.87
C VAL A 631 -14.42 -23.41 21.65
N ILE A 632 -13.87 -23.84 20.52
CA ILE A 632 -14.61 -23.95 19.26
C ILE A 632 -15.29 -25.32 19.17
N ARG A 633 -16.62 -25.34 19.24
CA ARG A 633 -17.42 -26.58 19.23
C ARG A 633 -17.75 -27.10 17.83
N PHE A 634 -17.72 -26.23 16.81
CA PHE A 634 -18.14 -26.58 15.45
C PHE A 634 -16.97 -26.47 14.47
N GLN A 635 -16.66 -27.59 13.80
CA GLN A 635 -15.66 -27.67 12.74
C GLN A 635 -16.34 -28.01 11.41
N ASN A 636 -16.11 -27.19 10.40
CA ASN A 636 -16.71 -27.30 9.09
C ASN A 636 -15.63 -27.30 8.00
N GLN A 637 -15.95 -27.93 6.87
CA GLN A 637 -15.14 -27.81 5.65
C GLN A 637 -15.69 -26.67 4.80
N ALA A 638 -14.81 -25.76 4.37
CA ALA A 638 -15.21 -24.69 3.49
C ALA A 638 -15.54 -25.26 2.08
N LYS A 639 -16.71 -24.90 1.54
CA LYS A 639 -17.16 -25.29 0.18
C LYS A 639 -17.14 -24.07 -0.71
N GLY A 640 -16.90 -24.27 -2.01
CA GLY A 640 -16.86 -23.16 -2.98
C GLY A 640 -15.46 -22.61 -3.28
N PHE A 641 -14.41 -23.12 -2.63
CA PHE A 641 -13.02 -22.82 -2.97
C PHE A 641 -12.57 -23.70 -4.14
N THR A 642 -12.01 -23.09 -5.19
CA THR A 642 -11.49 -23.82 -6.35
C THR A 642 -10.26 -24.61 -5.93
N ARG A 643 -10.46 -25.86 -5.54
CA ARG A 643 -9.36 -26.77 -5.22
C ARG A 643 -8.58 -27.01 -6.51
N ARG A 644 -7.34 -26.53 -6.58
CA ARG A 644 -6.33 -27.20 -7.42
C ARG A 644 -6.18 -28.62 -6.91
N HIS A 645 -7.02 -29.52 -7.43
CA HIS A 645 -7.06 -30.92 -7.06
C HIS A 645 -5.74 -31.56 -7.52
N ILE A 646 -5.10 -32.30 -6.61
CA ILE A 646 -3.93 -33.14 -6.89
C ILE A 646 -4.25 -34.27 -7.89
N ASP A 647 -5.54 -34.49 -8.20
CA ASP A 647 -6.04 -35.63 -8.96
C ASP A 647 -6.48 -35.32 -10.41
N ASP A 648 -6.29 -34.10 -10.93
CA ASP A 648 -6.52 -33.83 -12.38
C ASP A 648 -5.35 -34.32 -13.26
N LYS A 649 -5.02 -35.61 -13.11
CA LYS A 649 -4.46 -36.41 -14.18
C LYS A 649 -5.51 -36.58 -15.28
N LEU A 650 -5.78 -35.54 -16.09
CA LEU A 650 -6.35 -35.61 -17.45
C LEU A 650 -6.81 -34.20 -17.92
N ARG A 651 -5.87 -33.25 -18.07
CA ARG A 651 -5.89 -32.18 -19.12
C ARG A 651 -4.79 -31.14 -18.88
N LEU A 652 -3.54 -31.56 -19.03
CA LEU A 652 -2.46 -30.65 -19.41
C LEU A 652 -2.17 -30.83 -20.90
N ASP A 653 -3.20 -30.59 -21.71
CA ASP A 653 -2.98 -30.03 -23.04
C ASP A 653 -3.07 -28.52 -22.85
N ILE A 654 -1.95 -27.91 -22.42
CA ILE A 654 -1.69 -26.54 -22.83
C ILE A 654 -1.49 -26.65 -24.36
N LYS A 655 -2.58 -26.49 -25.11
CA LYS A 655 -2.51 -26.18 -26.52
C LYS A 655 -1.95 -24.75 -26.66
N VAL A 656 -0.64 -24.64 -26.50
CA VAL A 656 0.13 -23.74 -27.35
C VAL A 656 -0.08 -24.25 -28.76
N THR A 657 -1.01 -23.67 -29.50
CA THR A 657 -1.12 -23.90 -30.94
C THR A 657 -1.00 -22.57 -31.65
N VAL A 658 0.25 -22.18 -31.91
CA VAL A 658 0.58 -21.56 -33.17
C VAL A 658 0.73 -22.70 -34.16
N THR A 659 -0.22 -22.88 -35.07
CA THR A 659 0.05 -23.31 -36.46
C THR A 659 -1.20 -23.13 -37.33
N SER A 660 -1.02 -22.34 -38.38
CA SER A 660 -1.79 -22.32 -39.61
C SER A 660 -1.90 -23.70 -40.26
N ASN A 661 -3.10 -24.09 -40.70
CA ASN A 661 -3.31 -24.57 -42.07
C ASN A 661 -4.80 -24.70 -42.43
N SER A 662 -5.09 -24.28 -43.65
CA SER A 662 -6.36 -24.28 -44.37
C SER A 662 -6.90 -25.67 -44.72
N SER A 663 -8.23 -25.83 -44.74
CA SER A 663 -9.00 -26.28 -45.92
C SER A 663 -10.51 -26.42 -45.61
N TYR A 664 -11.33 -25.65 -46.34
CA TYR A 664 -12.66 -25.94 -46.93
C TYR A 664 -13.58 -26.99 -46.26
N ASP A 665 -14.74 -26.58 -45.73
CA ASP A 665 -16.07 -26.56 -46.42
C ASP A 665 -17.27 -26.60 -45.45
N ASP A 666 -18.13 -25.59 -45.61
CA ASP A 666 -19.60 -25.54 -45.61
C ASP A 666 -20.55 -25.94 -44.45
N GLU A 667 -21.36 -24.92 -44.12
CA GLU A 667 -22.84 -24.86 -44.06
C GLU A 667 -23.65 -25.23 -42.79
N TYR A 668 -24.15 -24.14 -42.16
CA TYR A 668 -25.56 -23.80 -41.83
C TYR A 668 -26.24 -24.26 -40.51
N VAL A 669 -26.87 -23.24 -39.87
CA VAL A 669 -27.95 -23.14 -38.83
C VAL A 669 -27.69 -23.71 -37.43
N SER A 670 -28.07 -23.10 -36.30
CA SER A 670 -28.83 -21.87 -35.98
C SER A 670 -28.61 -21.53 -34.50
N ALA A 671 -28.79 -20.25 -34.18
CA ALA A 671 -28.74 -19.61 -32.87
C ALA A 671 -29.34 -20.40 -31.70
N GLU A 672 -28.54 -20.56 -30.65
CA GLU A 672 -28.97 -20.41 -29.26
C GLU A 672 -27.94 -19.52 -28.54
N THR A 673 -28.47 -18.56 -27.80
CA THR A 673 -27.78 -17.51 -27.06
C THR A 673 -26.89 -18.08 -25.96
N ASP A 674 -25.58 -18.17 -26.21
CA ASP A 674 -24.59 -18.27 -25.13
C ASP A 674 -24.32 -16.85 -24.63
N SER A 675 -24.82 -16.59 -23.43
CA SER A 675 -24.30 -15.52 -22.59
C SER A 675 -22.88 -15.92 -22.17
N ASP A 676 -21.90 -15.48 -22.95
CA ASP A 676 -20.50 -15.37 -22.51
C ASP A 676 -20.44 -14.33 -21.39
N ALA A 677 -20.88 -14.75 -20.20
CA ALA A 677 -20.41 -14.15 -18.97
C ALA A 677 -18.97 -14.65 -18.81
N GLU A 678 -18.03 -13.77 -19.16
CA GLU A 678 -16.65 -13.84 -18.72
C GLU A 678 -16.64 -14.35 -17.27
N SER A 679 -16.06 -15.53 -17.05
CA SER A 679 -15.82 -16.01 -15.71
C SER A 679 -14.77 -15.08 -15.11
N ASP A 680 -15.26 -14.04 -14.45
CA ASP A 680 -14.57 -13.35 -13.38
C ASP A 680 -14.08 -14.45 -12.43
N ASP A 681 -12.78 -14.77 -12.52
CA ASP A 681 -12.09 -15.74 -11.66
C ASP A 681 -12.06 -15.12 -10.26
N GLY A 682 -13.19 -15.24 -9.57
CA GLY A 682 -13.41 -14.63 -8.27
C GLY A 682 -12.29 -14.92 -7.28
N ASP A 683 -11.91 -13.91 -6.51
CA ASP A 683 -10.85 -14.00 -5.52
C ASP A 683 -11.24 -15.03 -4.44
N ASP A 684 -10.71 -16.26 -4.60
CA ASP A 684 -10.88 -17.37 -3.65
C ASP A 684 -10.24 -17.10 -2.26
N ASP A 685 -9.64 -15.92 -2.06
CA ASP A 685 -8.88 -15.57 -0.87
C ASP A 685 -9.78 -15.04 0.26
N ILE A 686 -9.61 -15.56 1.47
CA ILE A 686 -10.37 -15.12 2.66
C ILE A 686 -9.50 -14.17 3.48
N PHE A 687 -10.01 -12.98 3.76
CA PHE A 687 -9.29 -11.98 4.55
C PHE A 687 -9.71 -11.99 6.01
N CYS A 688 -8.75 -11.90 6.91
CA CYS A 688 -9.03 -11.71 8.31
C CYS A 688 -9.52 -10.28 8.60
N SER A 689 -10.66 -10.14 9.28
CA SER A 689 -11.23 -8.87 9.71
C SER A 689 -10.31 -8.07 10.64
N ALA A 690 -9.44 -8.73 11.41
CA ALA A 690 -8.52 -8.10 12.36
C ALA A 690 -7.18 -7.71 11.71
N CYS A 691 -6.34 -8.67 11.32
CA CYS A 691 -5.03 -8.38 10.73
C CYS A 691 -5.05 -7.97 9.24
N LYS A 692 -6.19 -8.08 8.56
CA LYS A 692 -6.38 -7.76 7.12
C LYS A 692 -5.59 -8.65 6.14
N THR A 693 -4.87 -9.66 6.61
CA THR A 693 -4.16 -10.60 5.73
C THR A 693 -5.01 -11.79 5.34
N ILE A 694 -4.54 -12.52 4.33
CA ILE A 694 -5.21 -13.73 3.84
C ILE A 694 -5.05 -14.86 4.87
N CYS A 695 -6.14 -15.49 5.25
CA CYS A 695 -6.17 -16.64 6.13
C CYS A 695 -5.49 -17.85 5.45
N PRO A 696 -4.56 -18.58 6.12
CA PRO A 696 -3.78 -19.65 5.48
C PRO A 696 -4.63 -20.84 4.99
N PHE A 697 -4.88 -21.84 5.85
CA PHE A 697 -5.65 -23.04 5.50
C PHE A 697 -6.90 -23.21 6.39
N ALA A 698 -7.08 -22.33 7.37
CA ALA A 698 -8.24 -22.32 8.26
C ALA A 698 -8.59 -20.88 8.69
N PHE A 699 -9.86 -20.67 9.04
CA PHE A 699 -10.35 -19.41 9.63
C PHE A 699 -11.54 -19.68 10.55
N VAL A 700 -11.80 -18.76 11.48
CA VAL A 700 -12.95 -18.80 12.39
C VAL A 700 -13.94 -17.72 11.98
N ALA A 701 -15.21 -18.10 11.82
CA ALA A 701 -16.31 -17.15 11.66
C ALA A 701 -16.90 -16.84 13.04
N HIS A 702 -16.65 -15.62 13.53
CA HIS A 702 -17.14 -15.11 14.81
C HIS A 702 -18.41 -14.27 14.62
N CYS A 703 -19.48 -14.59 15.35
CA CYS A 703 -20.78 -13.94 15.20
C CYS A 703 -21.13 -13.04 16.39
N LYS A 704 -21.06 -11.71 16.22
CA LYS A 704 -21.30 -10.70 17.27
C LYS A 704 -22.74 -10.65 17.82
N SER A 705 -23.74 -11.28 17.19
CA SER A 705 -25.14 -11.22 17.65
C SER A 705 -25.91 -12.52 17.49
N SER A 706 -26.59 -12.96 18.55
CA SER A 706 -27.53 -14.09 18.54
C SER A 706 -28.74 -13.89 17.63
N ARG A 707 -29.01 -12.67 17.15
CA ARG A 707 -30.16 -12.36 16.25
C ARG A 707 -29.92 -12.71 14.78
N LEU A 708 -28.65 -12.91 14.37
CA LEU A 708 -28.29 -13.43 13.05
C LEU A 708 -28.33 -14.96 12.99
N SER A 709 -28.70 -15.65 14.08
CA SER A 709 -28.83 -17.11 14.19
C SER A 709 -29.84 -17.78 13.25
N LYS A 710 -30.52 -17.05 12.37
CA LYS A 710 -31.14 -17.64 11.18
C LYS A 710 -30.06 -17.96 10.16
N ARG A 711 -29.36 -19.08 10.39
CA ARG A 711 -28.46 -19.80 9.48
C ARG A 711 -28.85 -19.61 8.00
N ARG A 712 -28.33 -18.57 7.35
CA ARG A 712 -27.94 -18.67 5.95
C ARG A 712 -26.70 -19.57 5.99
N ARG A 713 -26.68 -20.66 5.21
CA ARG A 713 -25.58 -21.63 5.24
C ARG A 713 -24.29 -20.91 4.78
N LEU A 714 -23.51 -20.36 5.72
CA LEU A 714 -22.14 -19.86 5.48
C LEU A 714 -21.31 -20.95 4.77
N GLN A 715 -21.59 -22.22 5.07
CA GLN A 715 -21.04 -23.41 4.43
C GLN A 715 -21.21 -23.53 2.91
N SER A 716 -22.13 -22.77 2.29
CA SER A 716 -22.34 -22.79 0.83
C SER A 716 -21.98 -21.47 0.15
N MET A 717 -21.49 -20.49 0.91
CA MET A 717 -21.14 -19.18 0.37
C MET A 717 -19.76 -19.21 -0.28
N LYS A 718 -19.60 -18.39 -1.32
CA LYS A 718 -18.30 -18.17 -1.95
C LYS A 718 -17.41 -17.30 -1.06
N PRO A 719 -16.07 -17.33 -1.24
CA PRO A 719 -15.15 -16.49 -0.48
C PRO A 719 -15.47 -15.00 -0.54
N GLU A 720 -15.85 -14.49 -1.72
CA GLU A 720 -16.29 -13.10 -1.93
C GLU A 720 -17.50 -12.72 -1.07
N GLU A 721 -18.51 -13.58 -1.02
CA GLU A 721 -19.72 -13.35 -0.21
C GLU A 721 -19.38 -13.32 1.29
N LEU A 722 -18.46 -14.17 1.74
CA LEU A 722 -17.98 -14.19 3.12
C LEU A 722 -17.19 -12.91 3.45
N ASN A 723 -16.30 -12.49 2.56
CA ASN A 723 -15.55 -11.24 2.72
C ASN A 723 -16.50 -10.03 2.76
N LEU A 724 -17.51 -9.97 1.89
CA LEU A 724 -18.54 -8.91 1.89
C LEU A 724 -19.34 -8.87 3.20
N LEU A 725 -19.74 -10.03 3.74
CA LEU A 725 -20.41 -10.09 5.05
C LEU A 725 -19.50 -9.59 6.18
N ALA A 726 -18.20 -9.88 6.09
CA ALA A 726 -17.22 -9.39 7.05
C ALA A 726 -16.99 -7.87 6.93
N GLU A 727 -16.98 -7.33 5.72
CA GLU A 727 -16.85 -5.88 5.46
C GLU A 727 -18.09 -5.11 5.91
N ASN A 728 -19.29 -5.69 5.77
CA ASN A 728 -20.54 -5.12 6.28
C ASN A 728 -20.68 -5.21 7.81
N GLY A 729 -19.78 -5.94 8.49
CA GLY A 729 -19.77 -6.11 9.94
C GLY A 729 -20.83 -7.09 10.47
N ASP A 730 -21.40 -7.94 9.60
CA ASP A 730 -22.38 -8.97 10.00
C ASP A 730 -21.71 -10.15 10.73
N ILE A 731 -20.48 -10.48 10.31
CA ILE A 731 -19.60 -11.50 10.92
C ILE A 731 -18.18 -10.95 11.01
N ASP A 732 -17.35 -11.51 11.91
CA ASP A 732 -15.90 -11.30 11.86
C ASP A 732 -15.23 -12.59 11.37
N ILE A 733 -14.38 -12.49 10.35
CA ILE A 733 -13.54 -13.59 9.90
C ILE A 733 -12.18 -13.44 10.59
N LEU A 734 -11.76 -14.42 11.37
CA LEU A 734 -10.53 -14.34 12.15
C LEU A 734 -9.57 -15.46 11.78
N CYS A 735 -8.30 -15.14 11.57
CA CYS A 735 -7.25 -16.17 11.50
C CYS A 735 -7.09 -16.83 12.88
N ALA A 736 -6.49 -18.03 12.96
CA ALA A 736 -6.39 -18.76 14.22
C ALA A 736 -5.69 -17.93 15.31
N GLN A 737 -4.64 -17.19 14.93
CA GLN A 737 -3.89 -16.34 15.85
C GLN A 737 -4.70 -15.16 16.39
N ASP A 738 -5.52 -14.51 15.56
CA ASP A 738 -6.34 -13.37 15.99
C ASP A 738 -7.53 -13.82 16.82
N TYR A 739 -8.11 -14.97 16.49
CA TYR A 739 -9.14 -15.58 17.31
C TYR A 739 -8.58 -15.98 18.69
N PHE A 740 -7.39 -16.58 18.73
CA PHE A 740 -6.71 -16.89 19.99
C PHE A 740 -6.48 -15.65 20.85
N ARG A 741 -6.02 -14.54 20.26
CA ARG A 741 -5.87 -13.26 20.96
C ARG A 741 -7.20 -12.71 21.49
N LEU A 742 -8.28 -12.85 20.73
CA LEU A 742 -9.61 -12.44 21.15
C LEU A 742 -10.08 -13.23 22.39
N VAL A 743 -9.84 -14.55 22.40
CA VAL A 743 -10.16 -15.41 23.54
C VAL A 743 -9.34 -15.00 24.78
N GLU A 744 -8.02 -14.80 24.63
CA GLU A 744 -7.17 -14.37 25.75
C GLU A 744 -7.59 -13.03 26.35
N GLN A 745 -7.94 -12.05 25.52
CA GLN A 745 -8.38 -10.72 25.98
C GLN A 745 -9.68 -10.79 26.79
N ILE A 746 -10.62 -11.62 26.36
CA ILE A 746 -11.92 -11.78 27.04
C ILE A 746 -11.74 -12.50 28.38
N ASP A 747 -10.83 -13.48 28.46
CA ASP A 747 -10.52 -14.19 29.71
C ASP A 747 -9.82 -13.27 30.74
N GLU A 748 -8.98 -12.32 30.29
CA GLU A 748 -8.31 -11.34 31.17
C GLU A 748 -9.30 -10.33 31.78
N ASP A 749 -10.30 -9.87 31.01
CA ASP A 749 -11.31 -8.91 31.46
C ASP A 749 -12.34 -9.52 32.43
N GLU A 750 -12.44 -10.85 32.52
CA GLU A 750 -13.50 -11.59 33.24
C GLU A 750 -13.08 -12.26 34.56
N HIS A 751 -12.21 -11.62 35.34
CA HIS A 751 -11.95 -12.06 36.72
C HIS A 751 -13.16 -11.86 37.69
N GLY A 752 -14.42 -11.88 37.22
CA GLY A 752 -15.59 -11.57 38.04
C GLY A 752 -16.99 -12.07 37.64
N ASP A 753 -17.25 -12.66 36.46
CA ASP A 753 -18.60 -13.17 36.14
C ASP A 753 -18.58 -14.42 35.24
N ASN A 754 -19.36 -15.45 35.60
CA ASN A 754 -19.40 -16.78 34.96
C ASN A 754 -20.18 -16.78 33.62
N SER A 755 -19.93 -15.80 32.74
CA SER A 755 -20.71 -15.61 31.50
C SER A 755 -19.98 -16.00 30.20
N SER A 756 -18.73 -16.42 30.27
CA SER A 756 -17.86 -16.69 29.10
C SER A 756 -18.41 -17.74 28.12
N ASP A 757 -19.12 -18.75 28.62
CA ASP A 757 -19.61 -19.90 27.84
C ASP A 757 -20.66 -19.54 26.75
N GLN A 758 -21.36 -18.40 26.86
CA GLN A 758 -22.41 -18.02 25.89
C GLN A 758 -21.91 -17.20 24.70
N ARG A 759 -20.69 -16.64 24.75
CA ARG A 759 -20.21 -15.70 23.72
C ARG A 759 -19.60 -16.38 22.50
N PHE A 760 -18.95 -17.53 22.71
CA PHE A 760 -18.31 -18.30 21.64
C PHE A 760 -19.17 -19.48 21.16
N GLU A 761 -20.38 -19.65 21.71
CA GLU A 761 -21.27 -20.79 21.41
C GLU A 761 -21.65 -20.89 19.92
N HIS A 762 -21.53 -19.79 19.17
CA HIS A 762 -21.90 -19.70 17.77
C HIS A 762 -20.71 -19.60 16.81
N ASP A 763 -19.49 -19.71 17.32
CA ASP A 763 -18.30 -19.61 16.49
C ASP A 763 -18.00 -20.93 15.78
N GLU A 764 -17.68 -20.84 14.49
CA GLU A 764 -17.46 -21.98 13.62
C GLU A 764 -16.07 -21.91 12.98
N LEU A 765 -15.28 -23.00 13.11
CA LEU A 765 -13.99 -23.17 12.44
C LEU A 765 -14.20 -23.74 11.04
N TYR A 766 -13.61 -23.11 10.03
CA TYR A 766 -13.65 -23.54 8.64
C TYR A 766 -12.24 -23.91 8.15
N PHE A 767 -12.12 -25.09 7.54
CA PHE A 767 -10.89 -25.51 6.86
C PHE A 767 -11.01 -25.29 5.35
N ILE A 768 -10.12 -24.47 4.79
CA ILE A 768 -9.91 -24.30 3.34
C ILE A 768 -9.25 -25.56 2.78
N ARG A 769 -8.20 -26.06 3.46
CA ARG A 769 -7.56 -27.35 3.18
C ARG A 769 -7.39 -28.13 4.47
N GLN A 770 -7.60 -29.45 4.41
CA GLN A 770 -7.55 -30.29 5.60
C GLN A 770 -6.11 -30.43 6.13
N PRO A 771 -5.87 -30.33 7.45
CA PRO A 771 -4.52 -30.44 8.02
C PRO A 771 -3.80 -31.75 7.66
N ASP A 772 -4.54 -32.87 7.59
CA ASP A 772 -3.97 -34.17 7.24
C ASP A 772 -3.44 -34.23 5.81
N GLU A 773 -4.11 -33.55 4.87
CA GLU A 773 -3.68 -33.46 3.48
C GLU A 773 -2.38 -32.64 3.37
N ILE A 774 -2.31 -31.51 4.07
CA ILE A 774 -1.10 -30.67 4.11
C ILE A 774 0.06 -31.45 4.71
N ARG A 775 -0.17 -32.19 5.80
CA ARG A 775 0.84 -33.02 6.46
C ARG A 775 1.38 -34.11 5.52
N ASP A 776 0.51 -34.73 4.72
CA ASP A 776 0.93 -35.70 3.70
C ASP A 776 1.80 -35.07 2.61
N ILE A 777 1.39 -33.91 2.07
CA ILE A 777 2.17 -33.17 1.06
C ILE A 777 3.56 -32.82 1.59
N LEU A 778 3.64 -32.24 2.80
CA LEU A 778 4.91 -31.87 3.43
C LEU A 778 5.81 -33.10 3.66
N LYS A 779 5.23 -34.24 4.04
CA LYS A 779 5.99 -35.49 4.23
C LYS A 779 6.49 -36.07 2.90
N ARG A 780 5.66 -36.08 1.86
CA ARG A 780 6.08 -36.51 0.51
C ARG A 780 7.18 -35.62 -0.05
N ALA A 781 7.04 -34.30 0.11
CA ALA A 781 8.04 -33.33 -0.31
C ALA A 781 9.37 -33.55 0.42
N GLN A 782 9.35 -33.72 1.76
CA GLN A 782 10.55 -34.05 2.55
C GLN A 782 11.24 -35.31 2.05
N ASN A 783 10.50 -36.42 1.89
CA ASN A 783 11.08 -37.68 1.42
C ASN A 783 11.72 -37.53 0.02
N LYS A 784 11.10 -36.72 -0.85
CA LYS A 784 11.62 -36.47 -2.20
C LYS A 784 12.89 -35.63 -2.16
N ILE A 785 12.90 -34.56 -1.36
CA ILE A 785 14.08 -33.72 -1.10
C ILE A 785 15.23 -34.59 -0.56
N ASP A 786 14.97 -35.44 0.44
CA ASP A 786 15.96 -36.32 1.04
C ASP A 786 16.48 -37.38 0.07
N SER A 787 15.64 -37.82 -0.89
CA SER A 787 16.04 -38.80 -1.90
C SER A 787 16.99 -38.23 -2.96
N MET A 788 16.89 -36.93 -3.27
CA MET A 788 17.79 -36.26 -4.22
C MET A 788 19.17 -35.92 -3.61
N LEU A 789 19.24 -35.87 -2.28
CA LEU A 789 20.49 -35.67 -1.53
C LEU A 789 21.37 -36.92 -1.43
N ARG A 790 20.80 -38.10 -1.70
CA ARG A 790 21.50 -39.39 -1.69
C ARG A 790 21.93 -39.77 -3.10
#